data_AF-A0A1W1US13-F1
#
_entry.id   AF-A0A1W1US13-F1
#
_cell.length_a   1.000
_cell.length_b   1.000
_cell.length_c   1.000
_cell.angle_alpha   90.00
_cell.angle_beta   90.00
_cell.angle_gamma   90.00
#
_symmetry.space_group_name_H-M   'P 1'
#
loop_
_entity.id
_entity.type
_entity.pdbx_description
1 polymer ?
#
loop_
_entity_poly.entity_id
_entity_poly.type
_entity_poly.pdbx_seq_one_letter_code
_entity_poly.pdbx_strand_id
1 'polypeptide(L)'
;MNGREIRPPRRGHLGLGTVLGLGLLLGCAPPAPPVAVTPPPTASQPTPAAPAPTETPVHPDVPLARALGLVEIHFDHVGSDDMAASAQTLPVSGISGQALNTPGTGIQLQLASRGSFTTGTRGAGGLRYLYATFRVRNADGSGVPYSSSRQNLTFVAASTPSTIGETPLSTFKKFDGTAANAALAPQVLPTHGMTLDPLNGQPALLPGGEDFQIFTESEVDPTRFQTPTTAAALGVTRLFPYGFVVRNVGTAANRTLPASPGAAQFDGVVTFAVKVPLQASASDDPFSFSMMFQAVDDPNTRVTESVEEQALGSQVAARATALGSAEVAALCGTPLTGPRLKFIPSVTTAGNTARLARLGGNFVLTGPAPVLNTVGNTGLNVAATDGFLSRVQAVAVAGQTTPSLTFSAPATSTRGGDVTAQPDGSFSFNPKVGDGNVTDTIDYSVSDGNCTTPTGVLQTKVNVGQRVWYVKNDAAAPGDGRRSAPLTTLSAAQSVSGPNDILYVYTGNGTASGQNAGITLQAGQKLIGQGVALTVPLGAGTTTIEPAGARPMVGNAAGAGVTLATNNTVSGLNVSGTTGGLRGTNFGTLTANLGTVSASAGPALALDTGTLDATTVRLDAANPVAGGAGVSLTGVGGTLSVTGTGTADSGGTVTASGTGYQIKPGAAALQFTLDRVKVQNSGTGLSFRTEASDSGRVSLTVRNSTFEGNGSAGIELLPDGSGSNLFTLTGNTIRNTTGSTGLAYRAQHAPGSSVDQGRITGNTVNLATTGSGNGMTVSVQGGGAARFLLENNTINGYSLYGLSLSAQGGSAGSAGRLDATLRGNTVSTPAAALPLDGVNLLSGAADGEQNTLCANLDNNHVSGNPDPGAVTSGVVLRQRSGTTFVLPGLTGSGTNASNVQSFISSRNNGASVRTRSSATLNAQAGTCVEPSF
;
A
#
# COMPACT_ATOMS: atom_id res chain seq x y z
N MET A 1 -51.35 -29.42 -30.09
CA MET A 1 -51.19 -29.60 -31.55
C MET A 1 -49.85 -29.00 -31.92
N ASN A 2 -48.94 -29.80 -32.50
CA ASN A 2 -47.56 -29.39 -32.77
C ASN A 2 -47.26 -29.44 -34.27
N GLY A 3 -46.27 -28.65 -34.70
CA GLY A 3 -45.68 -28.75 -36.04
C GLY A 3 -44.35 -27.99 -36.08
N ARG A 4 -43.23 -28.69 -35.87
CA ARG A 4 -41.88 -28.12 -36.00
C ARG A 4 -40.78 -29.18 -36.11
N GLU A 5 -39.69 -28.72 -36.74
CA GLU A 5 -38.33 -29.27 -36.86
C GLU A 5 -37.95 -30.00 -38.15
N ILE A 6 -36.84 -29.52 -38.75
CA ILE A 6 -36.13 -30.07 -39.91
C ILE A 6 -34.63 -29.83 -39.66
N ARG A 7 -33.77 -30.82 -40.00
CA ARG A 7 -32.29 -30.68 -39.99
C ARG A 7 -31.70 -30.76 -41.42
N PRO A 8 -30.50 -30.18 -41.69
CA PRO A 8 -29.86 -30.11 -43.01
C PRO A 8 -28.68 -31.13 -43.18
N PRO A 9 -27.72 -31.03 -44.14
CA PRO A 9 -27.93 -31.52 -45.51
C PRO A 9 -26.73 -32.32 -46.13
N ARG A 10 -26.76 -32.47 -47.48
CA ARG A 10 -25.77 -33.06 -48.44
C ARG A 10 -24.45 -32.22 -48.55
N ARG A 11 -23.27 -32.64 -49.06
CA ARG A 11 -22.71 -33.69 -50.00
C ARG A 11 -22.27 -33.13 -51.39
N GLY A 12 -20.99 -33.33 -51.76
CA GLY A 12 -20.35 -33.15 -53.10
C GLY A 12 -18.90 -33.72 -53.06
N HIS A 13 -18.32 -34.46 -54.03
CA HIS A 13 -18.04 -34.23 -55.48
C HIS A 13 -16.90 -33.18 -55.69
N LEU A 14 -15.78 -33.38 -56.42
CA LEU A 14 -15.15 -34.44 -57.28
C LEU A 14 -13.60 -34.45 -57.03
N GLY A 15 -12.66 -35.19 -57.66
CA GLY A 15 -12.63 -36.31 -58.63
C GLY A 15 -11.44 -36.22 -59.65
N LEU A 16 -10.77 -37.36 -59.99
CA LEU A 16 -9.58 -37.52 -60.89
C LEU A 16 -8.26 -36.86 -60.38
N GLY A 17 -7.03 -37.22 -60.80
CA GLY A 17 -6.51 -38.39 -61.54
C GLY A 17 -5.18 -38.15 -62.31
N THR A 18 -4.23 -39.11 -62.31
CA THR A 18 -3.06 -39.29 -63.27
C THR A 18 -1.90 -38.23 -63.23
N VAL A 19 -0.63 -38.38 -63.71
CA VAL A 19 0.28 -39.48 -64.15
C VAL A 19 1.77 -38.98 -64.38
N LEU A 20 2.79 -39.87 -64.18
CA LEU A 20 4.21 -39.88 -64.67
C LEU A 20 5.28 -38.79 -64.34
N GLY A 21 6.57 -39.21 -64.46
CA GLY A 21 7.78 -38.36 -64.64
C GLY A 21 8.83 -38.43 -63.50
N LEU A 22 9.69 -39.45 -63.31
CA LEU A 22 10.66 -40.20 -64.15
C LEU A 22 12.13 -39.70 -64.01
N GLY A 23 12.93 -40.45 -63.23
CA GLY A 23 14.41 -40.37 -63.14
C GLY A 23 14.96 -39.64 -61.91
N LEU A 24 16.28 -39.56 -61.65
CA LEU A 24 17.51 -40.27 -62.11
C LEU A 24 18.67 -39.79 -61.16
N LEU A 25 19.85 -40.40 -60.88
CA LEU A 25 20.59 -41.65 -61.21
C LEU A 25 21.63 -41.87 -60.05
N LEU A 26 21.99 -43.12 -59.67
CA LEU A 26 23.12 -43.51 -58.76
C LEU A 26 23.02 -43.05 -57.27
N GLY A 27 23.71 -43.65 -56.27
CA GLY A 27 24.50 -44.89 -56.23
C GLY A 27 25.21 -45.12 -54.86
N CYS A 28 24.87 -46.22 -54.17
CA CYS A 28 25.52 -46.88 -53.01
C CYS A 28 26.35 -46.09 -51.96
N ALA A 29 25.85 -46.05 -50.71
CA ALA A 29 26.66 -46.16 -49.48
C ALA A 29 25.84 -46.81 -48.33
N PRO A 30 26.44 -47.66 -47.47
CA PRO A 30 25.77 -48.24 -46.28
C PRO A 30 25.65 -47.21 -45.12
N PRO A 31 24.81 -47.47 -44.10
CA PRO A 31 24.31 -46.41 -43.22
C PRO A 31 25.31 -45.99 -42.11
N ALA A 32 25.27 -44.69 -41.79
CA ALA A 32 25.75 -44.17 -40.51
C ALA A 32 24.79 -44.59 -39.37
N PRO A 33 25.26 -44.75 -38.13
CA PRO A 33 24.40 -45.08 -36.99
C PRO A 33 23.38 -43.97 -36.71
N PRO A 34 22.22 -44.29 -36.09
CA PRO A 34 21.17 -43.31 -35.85
C PRO A 34 21.66 -42.18 -34.94
N VAL A 35 21.68 -40.96 -35.48
CA VAL A 35 21.82 -39.74 -34.68
C VAL A 35 20.63 -39.67 -33.73
N ALA A 36 20.90 -39.55 -32.43
CA ALA A 36 19.86 -39.40 -31.43
C ALA A 36 19.03 -38.14 -31.74
N VAL A 37 17.73 -38.32 -31.97
CA VAL A 37 16.80 -37.19 -32.18
C VAL A 37 16.75 -36.39 -30.89
N THR A 38 17.31 -35.18 -30.91
CA THR A 38 17.15 -34.23 -29.81
C THR A 38 15.65 -33.89 -29.69
N PRO A 39 15.05 -34.02 -28.49
CA PRO A 39 13.66 -33.63 -28.32
C PRO A 39 13.50 -32.11 -28.58
N PRO A 40 12.32 -31.66 -29.04
CA PRO A 40 12.06 -30.23 -29.24
C PRO A 40 12.27 -29.47 -27.92
N PRO A 41 12.73 -28.21 -27.97
CA PRO A 41 13.07 -27.45 -26.78
C PRO A 41 11.87 -27.33 -25.86
N THR A 42 11.96 -27.92 -24.68
CA THR A 42 11.01 -27.72 -23.59
C THR A 42 10.93 -26.22 -23.29
N ALA A 43 9.71 -25.68 -23.23
CA ALA A 43 9.51 -24.30 -22.81
C ALA A 43 10.24 -24.05 -21.49
N SER A 44 11.08 -23.02 -21.46
CA SER A 44 11.85 -22.66 -20.27
C SER A 44 10.90 -22.39 -19.10
N GLN A 45 10.90 -23.27 -18.11
CA GLN A 45 10.29 -22.95 -16.82
C GLN A 45 10.94 -21.64 -16.32
N PRO A 46 10.18 -20.74 -15.67
CA PRO A 46 10.81 -19.65 -14.95
C PRO A 46 11.76 -20.27 -13.94
N THR A 47 13.04 -19.91 -14.01
CA THR A 47 14.05 -20.35 -13.04
C THR A 47 13.48 -20.09 -11.65
N PRO A 48 13.45 -21.08 -10.73
CA PRO A 48 13.02 -20.84 -9.37
C PRO A 48 13.79 -19.63 -8.83
N ALA A 49 13.06 -18.65 -8.29
CA ALA A 49 13.68 -17.45 -7.74
C ALA A 49 14.78 -17.90 -6.78
N ALA A 50 16.00 -17.39 -6.97
CA ALA A 50 17.14 -17.76 -6.13
C ALA A 50 16.70 -17.65 -4.67
N PRO A 51 16.88 -18.70 -3.85
CA PRO A 51 16.40 -18.69 -2.48
C PRO A 51 16.95 -17.45 -1.78
N ALA A 52 16.07 -16.71 -1.09
CA ALA A 52 16.45 -15.46 -0.46
C ALA A 52 17.73 -15.68 0.36
N PRO A 53 18.76 -14.83 0.18
CA PRO A 53 20.06 -15.05 0.82
C PRO A 53 19.83 -15.18 2.33
N THR A 54 20.21 -16.34 2.88
CA THR A 54 19.88 -16.73 4.26
C THR A 54 20.33 -15.63 5.20
N GLU A 55 19.38 -14.90 5.78
CA GLU A 55 19.71 -13.72 6.58
C GLU A 55 20.66 -14.10 7.71
N THR A 56 21.75 -13.35 7.86
CA THR A 56 22.49 -13.30 9.12
C THR A 56 21.55 -12.69 10.16
N PRO A 57 21.09 -13.44 11.18
CA PRO A 57 20.30 -12.85 12.24
C PRO A 57 21.20 -11.87 12.98
N VAL A 58 20.75 -10.62 13.12
CA VAL A 58 21.43 -9.65 13.98
C VAL A 58 21.25 -10.12 15.41
N HIS A 59 22.29 -10.76 15.98
CA HIS A 59 22.28 -11.25 17.37
C HIS A 59 22.04 -10.06 18.30
N PRO A 60 20.90 -9.98 19.00
CA PRO A 60 20.56 -8.83 19.82
C PRO A 60 21.47 -8.74 21.05
N ASP A 61 21.72 -7.53 21.54
CA ASP A 61 22.43 -7.30 22.80
C ASP A 61 21.54 -7.66 24.00
N VAL A 62 21.46 -8.97 24.27
CA VAL A 62 20.85 -9.52 25.49
C VAL A 62 21.78 -9.24 26.67
N PRO A 63 21.35 -8.49 27.71
CA PRO A 63 22.19 -8.19 28.86
C PRO A 63 22.52 -9.43 29.70
N LEU A 64 23.65 -9.37 30.41
CA LEU A 64 24.02 -10.36 31.42
C LEU A 64 22.96 -10.43 32.53
N ALA A 65 22.63 -11.64 32.98
CA ALA A 65 21.40 -11.85 33.74
C ALA A 65 21.54 -11.48 35.24
N ARG A 66 22.40 -12.21 35.95
CA ARG A 66 22.50 -12.15 37.42
C ARG A 66 23.95 -12.07 37.86
N ALA A 67 24.26 -11.10 38.73
CA ALA A 67 25.54 -10.99 39.40
C ALA A 67 25.59 -11.84 40.69
N LEU A 68 26.75 -12.43 40.98
CA LEU A 68 26.94 -13.38 42.09
C LEU A 68 27.88 -12.86 43.18
N GLY A 69 28.89 -12.08 42.79
CA GLY A 69 29.84 -11.43 43.70
C GLY A 69 31.15 -11.11 43.01
N LEU A 70 31.99 -10.31 43.68
CA LEU A 70 33.34 -10.03 43.21
C LEU A 70 34.29 -11.16 43.55
N VAL A 71 35.24 -11.42 42.64
CA VAL A 71 36.31 -12.39 42.77
C VAL A 71 37.62 -11.71 42.39
N GLU A 72 38.56 -11.75 43.31
CA GLU A 72 39.94 -11.33 43.11
C GLU A 72 40.77 -12.56 42.73
N ILE A 73 41.47 -12.49 41.60
CA ILE A 73 42.47 -13.49 41.17
C ILE A 73 43.85 -12.88 41.40
N HIS A 74 44.57 -13.38 42.40
CA HIS A 74 45.89 -12.89 42.76
C HIS A 74 46.98 -13.75 42.10
N PHE A 75 47.85 -13.11 41.33
CA PHE A 75 49.08 -13.69 40.76
C PHE A 75 50.28 -13.21 41.56
N ASP A 76 51.15 -14.16 41.93
CA ASP A 76 52.33 -13.90 42.74
C ASP A 76 53.54 -14.67 42.21
N HIS A 77 54.76 -14.22 42.52
CA HIS A 77 56.01 -14.78 42.00
C HIS A 77 56.09 -14.84 40.45
N VAL A 78 55.44 -13.89 39.77
CA VAL A 78 55.25 -13.84 38.31
C VAL A 78 56.58 -13.76 37.55
N GLY A 79 56.81 -14.73 36.66
CA GLY A 79 58.03 -14.83 35.86
C GLY A 79 59.18 -15.59 36.54
N SER A 80 58.91 -16.29 37.64
CA SER A 80 59.77 -17.32 38.22
C SER A 80 59.12 -18.70 38.09
N ASP A 81 59.91 -19.78 38.25
CA ASP A 81 59.41 -21.16 38.21
C ASP A 81 58.41 -21.45 39.37
N ASP A 82 58.53 -20.71 40.48
CA ASP A 82 57.64 -20.83 41.65
C ASP A 82 56.30 -20.10 41.50
N MET A 83 56.06 -19.37 40.39
CA MET A 83 54.87 -18.51 40.17
C MET A 83 53.60 -19.14 40.73
N ALA A 84 52.91 -18.42 41.62
CA ALA A 84 51.69 -18.85 42.29
C ALA A 84 50.47 -18.08 41.79
N ALA A 85 49.28 -18.65 42.01
CA ALA A 85 48.02 -17.98 41.80
C ALA A 85 46.99 -18.43 42.84
N SER A 86 46.11 -17.53 43.25
CA SER A 86 45.02 -17.80 44.20
C SER A 86 43.76 -17.01 43.83
N ALA A 87 42.63 -17.38 44.42
CA ALA A 87 41.34 -16.75 44.17
C ALA A 87 40.63 -16.46 45.50
N GLN A 88 40.07 -15.26 45.64
CA GLN A 88 39.33 -14.83 46.83
C GLN A 88 37.99 -14.21 46.44
N THR A 89 36.89 -14.69 47.01
CA THR A 89 35.59 -14.02 46.90
C THR A 89 35.56 -12.82 47.83
N LEU A 90 35.16 -11.65 47.31
CA LEU A 90 35.09 -10.41 48.08
C LEU A 90 33.64 -10.01 48.37
N PRO A 91 33.34 -9.53 49.60
CA PRO A 91 32.01 -9.00 49.92
C PRO A 91 31.75 -7.71 49.13
N VAL A 92 30.50 -7.48 48.73
CA VAL A 92 30.09 -6.24 48.06
C VAL A 92 30.21 -5.05 49.01
N SER A 93 31.18 -4.18 48.75
CA SER A 93 31.46 -2.97 49.52
C SER A 93 30.29 -1.98 49.45
N GLY A 94 29.53 -1.89 50.54
CA GLY A 94 28.34 -1.04 50.65
C GLY A 94 27.56 -1.25 51.96
N ILE A 95 27.75 -2.39 52.63
CA ILE A 95 27.20 -2.66 53.97
C ILE A 95 28.27 -2.36 55.02
N SER A 96 28.06 -1.31 55.83
CA SER A 96 28.95 -0.96 56.95
C SER A 96 29.03 -2.09 57.97
N GLY A 97 30.23 -2.32 58.53
CA GLY A 97 30.57 -3.57 59.22
C GLY A 97 29.77 -3.87 60.49
N GLN A 98 28.86 -4.86 60.39
CA GLN A 98 28.52 -5.76 61.50
C GLN A 98 27.89 -7.11 61.09
N ALA A 99 27.76 -7.39 59.79
CA ALA A 99 27.30 -8.70 59.29
C ALA A 99 28.48 -9.70 59.25
N LEU A 100 28.50 -10.64 60.20
CA LEU A 100 29.34 -11.82 60.10
C LEU A 100 28.77 -12.75 59.01
N ASN A 101 29.58 -13.13 58.03
CA ASN A 101 29.28 -14.16 57.03
C ASN A 101 27.97 -13.95 56.23
N THR A 102 27.95 -13.07 55.22
CA THR A 102 26.82 -12.97 54.28
C THR A 102 26.73 -14.26 53.43
N PRO A 103 25.71 -15.12 53.57
CA PRO A 103 25.61 -16.35 52.79
C PRO A 103 25.04 -16.06 51.40
N GLY A 104 25.48 -16.82 50.39
CA GLY A 104 24.94 -16.76 49.03
C GLY A 104 25.64 -15.83 48.04
N THR A 105 26.83 -15.30 48.37
CA THR A 105 27.66 -14.48 47.44
C THR A 105 28.98 -15.14 47.05
N GLY A 106 29.41 -14.91 45.81
CA GLY A 106 30.67 -15.43 45.24
C GLY A 106 30.52 -16.77 44.53
N ILE A 107 31.66 -17.30 44.07
CA ILE A 107 31.81 -18.63 43.44
C ILE A 107 33.07 -19.30 44.00
N GLN A 108 32.99 -20.59 44.32
CA GLN A 108 34.17 -21.36 44.72
C GLN A 108 35.10 -21.69 43.55
N LEU A 109 36.36 -21.33 43.73
CA LEU A 109 37.47 -21.61 42.81
C LEU A 109 38.57 -22.38 43.53
N GLN A 110 39.12 -23.41 42.89
CA GLN A 110 40.28 -24.16 43.36
C GLN A 110 41.35 -24.18 42.25
N LEU A 111 42.58 -23.76 42.55
CA LEU A 111 43.67 -23.76 41.58
C LEU A 111 43.92 -25.20 41.05
N ALA A 112 43.99 -25.35 39.74
CA ALA A 112 44.23 -26.63 39.06
C ALA A 112 45.56 -26.67 38.30
N SER A 113 45.90 -25.58 37.60
CA SER A 113 47.21 -25.39 36.96
C SER A 113 47.51 -23.90 36.80
N ARG A 114 48.78 -23.59 36.49
CA ARG A 114 49.28 -22.23 36.23
C ARG A 114 50.51 -22.32 35.34
N GLY A 115 50.87 -21.22 34.67
CA GLY A 115 52.11 -21.16 33.91
C GLY A 115 52.41 -19.74 33.41
N SER A 116 53.68 -19.46 33.14
CA SER A 116 54.09 -18.25 32.43
C SER A 116 55.30 -18.51 31.54
N PHE A 117 55.44 -17.72 30.49
CA PHE A 117 56.60 -17.72 29.60
C PHE A 117 56.80 -16.34 28.96
N THR A 118 57.98 -16.11 28.39
CA THR A 118 58.34 -14.81 27.80
C THR A 118 58.74 -14.96 26.34
N THR A 119 58.32 -14.04 25.48
CA THR A 119 58.75 -13.93 24.08
C THR A 119 59.16 -12.51 23.71
N GLY A 120 59.97 -12.36 22.66
CA GLY A 120 60.48 -11.06 22.22
C GLY A 120 61.52 -10.43 23.16
N THR A 121 61.81 -9.15 22.96
CA THR A 121 62.95 -8.47 23.58
C THR A 121 62.52 -7.48 24.68
N ARG A 122 63.15 -7.57 25.86
CA ARG A 122 62.93 -6.65 27.00
C ARG A 122 63.07 -5.18 26.58
N GLY A 123 62.13 -4.33 26.97
CA GLY A 123 62.11 -2.91 26.60
C GLY A 123 61.88 -2.62 25.11
N ALA A 124 61.76 -3.65 24.26
CA ALA A 124 61.62 -3.55 22.81
C ALA A 124 60.53 -4.53 22.30
N GLY A 125 59.32 -4.41 22.84
CA GLY A 125 58.13 -5.16 22.42
C GLY A 125 57.98 -6.58 22.99
N GLY A 126 58.90 -7.03 23.85
CA GLY A 126 58.80 -8.32 24.53
C GLY A 126 57.63 -8.42 25.50
N LEU A 127 57.07 -9.62 25.64
CA LEU A 127 55.86 -9.92 26.41
C LEU A 127 56.09 -11.10 27.34
N ARG A 128 55.50 -11.06 28.55
CA ARG A 128 55.25 -12.22 29.40
C ARG A 128 53.80 -12.64 29.25
N TYR A 129 53.54 -13.85 28.77
CA TYR A 129 52.23 -14.49 28.84
C TYR A 129 52.15 -15.25 30.16
N LEU A 130 50.99 -15.20 30.82
CA LEU A 130 50.74 -15.94 32.06
C LEU A 130 49.28 -16.36 32.17
N TYR A 131 49.03 -17.50 32.80
CA TYR A 131 47.69 -18.02 33.06
C TYR A 131 47.58 -18.72 34.41
N ALA A 132 46.36 -18.76 34.95
CA ALA A 132 45.95 -19.62 36.05
C ALA A 132 44.59 -20.26 35.74
N THR A 133 44.56 -21.58 35.73
CA THR A 133 43.35 -22.38 35.51
C THR A 133 42.81 -22.85 36.85
N PHE A 134 41.54 -22.54 37.11
CA PHE A 134 40.82 -22.93 38.32
C PHE A 134 39.71 -23.90 37.98
N ARG A 135 39.53 -24.92 38.83
CA ARG A 135 38.30 -25.69 38.96
C ARG A 135 37.23 -24.83 39.60
N VAL A 136 35.99 -24.96 39.14
CA VAL A 136 34.84 -24.13 39.54
C VAL A 136 33.74 -25.02 40.09
N ARG A 137 33.22 -24.68 41.27
CA ARG A 137 32.07 -25.34 41.90
C ARG A 137 30.91 -24.36 42.01
N ASN A 138 29.70 -24.82 41.71
CA ASN A 138 28.47 -24.03 41.82
C ASN A 138 28.05 -23.86 43.29
N ALA A 139 28.85 -23.12 44.06
CA ALA A 139 28.69 -22.82 45.48
C ALA A 139 29.24 -21.43 45.81
N ASP A 140 28.73 -20.83 46.89
CA ASP A 140 29.15 -19.51 47.37
C ASP A 140 30.55 -19.52 48.03
N GLY A 141 31.06 -18.34 48.41
CA GLY A 141 32.37 -18.22 49.06
C GLY A 141 32.51 -19.00 50.39
N SER A 142 31.41 -19.34 51.06
CA SER A 142 31.39 -20.16 52.28
C SER A 142 31.28 -21.67 52.02
N GLY A 143 31.05 -22.07 50.76
CA GLY A 143 30.91 -23.46 50.33
C GLY A 143 29.47 -24.00 50.29
N VAL A 144 28.47 -23.15 50.54
CA VAL A 144 27.05 -23.53 50.39
C VAL A 144 26.72 -23.67 48.90
N PRO A 145 26.29 -24.85 48.43
CA PRO A 145 25.98 -25.06 47.01
C PRO A 145 24.70 -24.32 46.59
N TYR A 146 24.70 -23.75 45.39
CA TYR A 146 23.51 -23.09 44.84
C TYR A 146 22.49 -24.12 44.38
N SER A 147 21.22 -23.94 44.77
CA SER A 147 20.10 -24.81 44.41
C SER A 147 19.62 -24.67 42.94
N SER A 148 20.12 -23.67 42.22
CA SER A 148 19.90 -23.46 40.78
C SER A 148 21.14 -23.88 39.99
N SER A 149 20.94 -24.59 38.88
CA SER A 149 21.97 -24.77 37.85
C SER A 149 22.34 -23.43 37.21
N ARG A 150 23.57 -23.31 36.70
CA ARG A 150 24.06 -22.13 35.98
C ARG A 150 24.31 -22.45 34.51
N GLN A 151 24.25 -21.42 33.66
CA GLN A 151 24.62 -21.49 32.26
C GLN A 151 25.64 -20.39 31.95
N ASN A 152 26.68 -20.72 31.19
CA ASN A 152 27.73 -19.79 30.74
C ASN A 152 28.23 -18.84 31.85
N LEU A 153 28.44 -19.37 33.06
CA LEU A 153 28.98 -18.61 34.18
C LEU A 153 30.29 -17.93 33.74
N THR A 154 30.36 -16.61 33.83
CA THR A 154 31.46 -15.80 33.31
C THR A 154 31.98 -14.86 34.39
N PHE A 155 33.30 -14.65 34.40
CA PHE A 155 33.99 -13.69 35.24
C PHE A 155 34.33 -12.45 34.39
N VAL A 156 33.46 -11.45 34.41
CA VAL A 156 33.60 -10.19 33.65
C VAL A 156 34.55 -9.25 34.41
N ALA A 157 35.53 -8.66 33.73
CA ALA A 157 36.54 -7.85 34.38
C ALA A 157 35.95 -6.54 34.96
N ALA A 158 36.39 -6.15 36.16
CA ALA A 158 35.76 -5.10 36.95
C ALA A 158 36.78 -4.10 37.52
N SER A 159 36.56 -2.81 37.29
CA SER A 159 37.20 -1.71 38.03
C SER A 159 36.49 -1.54 39.37
N THR A 160 37.20 -1.26 40.45
CA THR A 160 36.60 -1.01 41.78
C THR A 160 37.34 0.12 42.51
N PRO A 161 36.88 0.62 43.67
CA PRO A 161 37.59 1.67 44.41
C PRO A 161 39.00 1.29 44.89
N SER A 162 39.40 0.00 44.82
CA SER A 162 40.75 -0.47 45.15
C SER A 162 41.62 -0.80 43.92
N THR A 163 41.11 -0.66 42.69
CA THR A 163 41.92 -0.91 41.48
C THR A 163 42.69 0.34 41.04
N ILE A 164 43.83 0.12 40.38
CA ILE A 164 44.75 1.17 39.94
C ILE A 164 44.50 1.62 38.50
N GLY A 165 44.71 2.90 38.21
CA GLY A 165 44.81 3.41 36.83
C GLY A 165 43.57 3.19 35.95
N GLU A 166 42.38 3.15 36.54
CA GLU A 166 41.12 2.79 35.85
C GLU A 166 41.16 1.41 35.15
N THR A 167 41.84 0.43 35.75
CA THR A 167 41.94 -0.95 35.26
C THR A 167 41.21 -1.93 36.18
N PRO A 168 41.13 -3.22 35.82
CA PRO A 168 40.77 -4.30 36.76
C PRO A 168 41.86 -4.68 37.78
N LEU A 169 43.05 -4.06 37.76
CA LEU A 169 44.20 -4.51 38.54
C LEU A 169 44.26 -3.88 39.93
N SER A 170 44.65 -4.66 40.93
CA SER A 170 45.00 -4.21 42.28
C SER A 170 46.39 -4.74 42.69
N THR A 171 46.92 -4.25 43.82
CA THR A 171 48.16 -4.75 44.49
C THR A 171 49.41 -4.92 43.61
N PHE A 172 49.60 -4.06 42.60
CA PHE A 172 50.62 -4.18 41.55
C PHE A 172 52.05 -3.85 42.06
N LYS A 173 52.93 -4.86 42.18
CA LYS A 173 54.25 -4.79 42.85
C LYS A 173 55.41 -5.34 42.01
N LYS A 174 56.62 -4.85 42.31
CA LYS A 174 57.92 -5.38 41.85
C LYS A 174 58.43 -6.48 42.78
N PHE A 175 59.53 -7.14 42.39
CA PHE A 175 60.21 -8.18 43.16
C PHE A 175 60.64 -7.72 44.58
N ASP A 176 61.03 -6.46 44.72
CA ASP A 176 61.39 -5.84 46.00
C ASP A 176 60.19 -5.52 46.93
N GLY A 177 58.97 -5.89 46.52
CA GLY A 177 57.73 -5.64 47.26
C GLY A 177 57.21 -4.21 47.18
N THR A 178 57.95 -3.28 46.58
CA THR A 178 57.49 -1.91 46.32
C THR A 178 56.54 -1.86 45.13
N ALA A 179 55.80 -0.76 44.96
CA ALA A 179 54.85 -0.61 43.87
C ALA A 179 55.54 -0.66 42.50
N ALA A 180 54.94 -1.41 41.55
CA ALA A 180 55.32 -1.35 40.15
C ALA A 180 54.69 -0.11 39.48
N ASN A 181 55.22 0.30 38.32
CA ASN A 181 54.77 1.50 37.64
C ASN A 181 53.30 1.37 37.18
N ALA A 182 52.41 2.16 37.79
CA ALA A 182 50.97 2.15 37.48
C ALA A 182 50.63 2.45 36.01
N ALA A 183 51.51 3.12 35.25
CA ALA A 183 51.34 3.33 33.81
C ALA A 183 51.44 2.03 32.98
N LEU A 184 51.91 0.92 33.57
CA LEU A 184 51.90 -0.41 32.97
C LEU A 184 50.56 -1.14 33.13
N ALA A 185 49.72 -0.74 34.10
CA ALA A 185 48.47 -1.44 34.38
C ALA A 185 47.51 -1.46 33.17
N PRO A 186 47.29 -0.36 32.42
CA PRO A 186 46.49 -0.40 31.19
C PRO A 186 47.13 -1.23 30.06
N GLN A 187 48.40 -1.59 30.17
CA GLN A 187 49.14 -2.38 29.17
C GLN A 187 49.10 -3.89 29.45
N VAL A 188 48.55 -4.31 30.59
CA VAL A 188 48.20 -5.71 30.84
C VAL A 188 46.93 -6.02 30.05
N LEU A 189 47.02 -6.93 29.09
CA LEU A 189 45.93 -7.24 28.18
C LEU A 189 45.47 -8.69 28.33
N PRO A 190 44.16 -8.98 28.33
CA PRO A 190 43.65 -10.34 28.41
C PRO A 190 43.89 -11.09 27.10
N THR A 191 44.07 -12.41 27.22
CA THR A 191 44.30 -13.33 26.10
C THR A 191 43.54 -14.63 26.36
N HIS A 192 43.47 -15.53 25.37
CA HIS A 192 43.27 -16.94 25.69
C HIS A 192 44.44 -17.47 26.54
N GLY A 193 44.28 -18.63 27.19
CA GLY A 193 45.41 -19.35 27.76
C GLY A 193 46.44 -19.67 26.67
N MET A 194 47.70 -19.30 26.89
CA MET A 194 48.79 -19.51 25.94
C MET A 194 49.84 -20.45 26.53
N THR A 195 50.55 -21.16 25.65
CA THR A 195 51.78 -21.91 25.93
C THR A 195 52.88 -21.49 24.97
N LEU A 196 54.14 -21.77 25.31
CA LEU A 196 55.23 -21.74 24.34
C LEU A 196 55.19 -23.00 23.47
N ASP A 197 55.28 -22.86 22.14
CA ASP A 197 55.57 -23.96 21.24
C ASP A 197 57.08 -24.26 21.25
N PRO A 198 57.52 -25.45 21.71
CA PRO A 198 58.94 -25.78 21.82
C PRO A 198 59.64 -26.00 20.47
N LEU A 199 58.91 -26.10 19.35
CA LEU A 199 59.48 -26.35 18.02
C LEU A 199 59.90 -25.08 17.29
N ASN A 200 59.31 -23.93 17.62
CA ASN A 200 59.56 -22.64 16.94
C ASN A 200 59.67 -21.44 17.91
N GLY A 201 59.48 -21.62 19.21
CA GLY A 201 59.61 -20.58 20.23
C GLY A 201 58.51 -19.52 20.20
N GLN A 202 57.37 -19.78 19.54
CA GLN A 202 56.26 -18.84 19.44
C GLN A 202 55.17 -19.13 20.49
N PRO A 203 54.30 -18.14 20.82
CA PRO A 203 53.08 -18.39 21.56
C PRO A 203 52.12 -19.28 20.74
N ALA A 204 51.58 -20.33 21.36
CA ALA A 204 50.50 -21.17 20.83
C ALA A 204 49.34 -21.22 21.84
N LEU A 205 48.14 -21.58 21.39
CA LEU A 205 47.00 -21.78 22.29
C LEU A 205 47.27 -22.92 23.28
N LEU A 206 46.97 -22.71 24.56
CA LEU A 206 46.92 -23.77 25.56
C LEU A 206 45.65 -24.60 25.33
N PRO A 207 45.73 -25.91 25.02
CA PRO A 207 44.54 -26.69 24.70
C PRO A 207 43.56 -26.78 25.88
N GLY A 208 42.33 -26.29 25.69
CA GLY A 208 41.35 -26.16 26.77
C GLY A 208 41.58 -24.95 27.68
N GLY A 209 42.43 -23.99 27.29
CA GLY A 209 42.61 -22.69 27.93
C GLY A 209 41.90 -21.55 27.20
N GLU A 210 41.09 -21.84 26.17
CA GLU A 210 40.43 -20.87 25.28
C GLU A 210 39.17 -20.25 25.91
N ASP A 211 39.26 -19.92 27.21
CA ASP A 211 38.16 -19.50 28.08
C ASP A 211 37.93 -17.97 28.06
N PHE A 212 38.75 -17.18 27.37
CA PHE A 212 38.54 -15.73 27.22
C PHE A 212 37.28 -15.43 26.40
N GLN A 213 36.55 -14.39 26.79
CA GLN A 213 35.26 -14.01 26.20
C GLN A 213 35.13 -12.48 26.09
N ILE A 214 34.64 -11.99 24.95
CA ILE A 214 34.33 -10.56 24.72
C ILE A 214 32.82 -10.29 24.66
N PHE A 215 32.47 -9.02 24.88
CA PHE A 215 31.11 -8.47 24.94
C PHE A 215 31.04 -7.10 24.24
N THR A 216 29.83 -6.57 23.99
CA THR A 216 29.67 -5.14 23.68
C THR A 216 29.68 -4.30 24.97
N GLU A 217 29.97 -2.99 24.87
CA GLU A 217 29.84 -2.05 26.00
C GLU A 217 28.41 -2.05 26.60
N SER A 218 27.39 -2.31 25.75
CA SER A 218 25.96 -2.41 26.08
C SER A 218 25.53 -3.75 26.69
N GLU A 219 26.34 -4.80 26.60
CA GLU A 219 26.06 -6.10 27.26
C GLU A 219 26.56 -6.12 28.72
N VAL A 220 27.62 -5.36 29.03
CA VAL A 220 28.21 -5.26 30.39
C VAL A 220 27.74 -4.05 31.21
N ASP A 221 26.85 -3.22 30.66
CA ASP A 221 26.24 -2.09 31.36
C ASP A 221 25.39 -2.58 32.56
N PRO A 222 25.76 -2.25 33.82
CA PRO A 222 25.00 -2.67 35.00
C PRO A 222 23.53 -2.23 35.00
N THR A 223 23.18 -1.14 34.32
CA THR A 223 21.78 -0.66 34.26
C THR A 223 20.85 -1.62 33.52
N ARG A 224 21.41 -2.55 32.75
CA ARG A 224 20.69 -3.53 31.93
C ARG A 224 20.63 -4.93 32.56
N PHE A 225 21.33 -5.15 33.68
CA PHE A 225 21.31 -6.42 34.43
C PHE A 225 19.95 -6.63 35.10
N GLN A 226 19.57 -7.88 35.41
CA GLN A 226 18.28 -8.13 36.10
C GLN A 226 18.36 -7.70 37.58
N THR A 227 19.43 -8.12 38.28
CA THR A 227 19.79 -7.65 39.63
C THR A 227 21.29 -7.86 39.92
N PRO A 228 21.96 -6.94 40.64
CA PRO A 228 21.62 -5.53 40.85
C PRO A 228 21.78 -4.67 39.58
N THR A 229 21.09 -3.52 39.51
CA THR A 229 21.03 -2.63 38.34
C THR A 229 22.01 -1.43 38.37
N THR A 230 22.98 -1.41 39.30
CA THR A 230 23.94 -0.28 39.39
C THR A 230 25.35 -0.75 39.74
N ALA A 231 26.36 -0.04 39.23
CA ALA A 231 27.77 -0.30 39.52
C ALA A 231 28.07 -0.29 41.02
N ALA A 232 27.54 0.69 41.76
CA ALA A 232 27.70 0.77 43.21
C ALA A 232 27.12 -0.44 43.95
N ALA A 233 25.98 -0.98 43.53
CA ALA A 233 25.38 -2.18 44.14
C ALA A 233 26.12 -3.48 43.79
N LEU A 234 26.97 -3.47 42.76
CA LEU A 234 27.93 -4.54 42.44
C LEU A 234 29.28 -4.36 43.18
N GLY A 235 29.51 -3.22 43.86
CA GLY A 235 30.80 -2.86 44.43
C GLY A 235 31.86 -2.42 43.40
N VAL A 236 31.45 -2.13 42.15
CA VAL A 236 32.34 -1.75 41.05
C VAL A 236 32.24 -0.26 40.71
N THR A 237 33.30 0.30 40.16
CA THR A 237 33.28 1.61 39.49
C THR A 237 32.93 1.47 38.01
N ARG A 238 33.30 0.34 37.38
CA ARG A 238 33.00 -0.01 35.98
C ARG A 238 33.14 -1.51 35.75
N LEU A 239 32.32 -2.08 34.85
CA LEU A 239 32.60 -3.38 34.20
C LEU A 239 33.20 -3.14 32.82
N PHE A 240 34.11 -4.01 32.40
CA PHE A 240 34.73 -3.96 31.09
C PHE A 240 34.11 -5.01 30.15
N PRO A 241 34.02 -4.74 28.83
CA PRO A 241 33.47 -5.66 27.82
C PRO A 241 34.32 -6.92 27.54
N TYR A 242 34.93 -7.51 28.56
CA TYR A 242 35.67 -8.77 28.47
C TYR A 242 35.63 -9.57 29.78
N GLY A 243 35.86 -10.88 29.69
CA GLY A 243 35.93 -11.77 30.85
C GLY A 243 36.45 -13.15 30.50
N PHE A 244 36.25 -14.11 31.41
CA PHE A 244 36.59 -15.51 31.23
C PHE A 244 35.40 -16.41 31.58
N VAL A 245 34.98 -17.29 30.66
CA VAL A 245 33.77 -18.11 30.77
C VAL A 245 34.10 -19.54 31.22
N VAL A 246 33.30 -20.07 32.14
CA VAL A 246 33.47 -21.40 32.73
C VAL A 246 32.96 -22.48 31.77
N ARG A 247 33.84 -23.39 31.36
CA ARG A 247 33.50 -24.61 30.60
C ARG A 247 33.23 -25.79 31.54
N ASN A 248 32.31 -26.67 31.15
CA ASN A 248 32.03 -27.90 31.91
C ASN A 248 33.15 -28.96 31.67
N VAL A 249 33.46 -29.79 32.68
CA VAL A 249 34.51 -30.82 32.59
C VAL A 249 34.00 -32.21 32.17
N GLY A 250 32.71 -32.48 32.38
CA GLY A 250 32.03 -33.73 32.03
C GLY A 250 31.34 -33.70 30.66
N THR A 251 31.19 -32.53 30.03
CA THR A 251 30.68 -32.40 28.66
C THR A 251 31.26 -31.19 27.93
N ALA A 252 31.65 -31.38 26.67
CA ALA A 252 32.03 -30.30 25.76
C ALA A 252 30.83 -29.70 25.00
N ALA A 253 29.62 -30.26 25.16
CA ALA A 253 28.44 -29.89 24.38
C ALA A 253 27.65 -28.70 24.95
N ASN A 254 27.88 -28.31 26.20
CA ASN A 254 27.27 -27.13 26.84
C ASN A 254 28.13 -26.63 28.01
N ARG A 255 27.74 -25.49 28.60
CA ARG A 255 28.39 -24.89 29.79
C ARG A 255 27.44 -24.85 31.01
N THR A 256 26.65 -25.91 31.19
CA THR A 256 25.80 -26.03 32.39
C THR A 256 26.68 -26.37 33.59
N LEU A 257 26.51 -25.68 34.71
CA LEU A 257 26.95 -26.19 36.02
C LEU A 257 25.71 -26.72 36.78
N PRO A 258 25.75 -27.94 37.33
CA PRO A 258 24.58 -28.54 37.97
C PRO A 258 24.18 -27.78 39.24
N ALA A 259 22.91 -27.92 39.61
CA ALA A 259 22.42 -27.52 40.93
C ALA A 259 22.99 -28.42 42.02
N SER A 260 23.15 -27.87 43.23
CA SER A 260 23.45 -28.62 44.46
C SER A 260 24.71 -29.54 44.40
N PRO A 261 25.88 -29.10 43.86
CA PRO A 261 27.06 -29.97 43.76
C PRO A 261 27.60 -30.42 45.12
N GLY A 262 28.09 -31.65 45.20
CA GLY A 262 28.77 -32.20 46.37
C GLY A 262 30.02 -31.41 46.78
N ALA A 263 30.49 -31.56 48.02
CA ALA A 263 31.53 -30.70 48.60
C ALA A 263 32.88 -30.71 47.82
N ALA A 264 33.23 -31.83 47.19
CA ALA A 264 34.42 -31.98 46.34
C ALA A 264 34.10 -31.98 44.83
N GLN A 265 32.86 -31.66 44.44
CA GLN A 265 32.40 -31.70 43.06
C GLN A 265 32.61 -30.33 42.39
N PHE A 266 33.61 -30.25 41.51
CA PHE A 266 33.91 -29.07 40.71
C PHE A 266 33.67 -29.40 39.22
N ASP A 267 32.43 -29.22 38.77
CA ASP A 267 32.01 -29.56 37.40
C ASP A 267 32.48 -28.57 36.33
N GLY A 268 33.01 -27.41 36.74
CA GLY A 268 33.52 -26.38 35.84
C GLY A 268 35.03 -26.20 35.89
N VAL A 269 35.58 -25.62 34.82
CA VAL A 269 36.96 -25.10 34.74
C VAL A 269 36.94 -23.74 34.04
N VAL A 270 37.84 -22.83 34.44
CA VAL A 270 38.09 -21.55 33.78
C VAL A 270 39.57 -21.18 33.85
N THR A 271 40.09 -20.58 32.78
CA THR A 271 41.48 -20.13 32.65
C THR A 271 41.54 -18.61 32.55
N PHE A 272 42.01 -17.96 33.61
CA PHE A 272 42.34 -16.53 33.57
C PHE A 272 43.72 -16.36 32.94
N ALA A 273 43.84 -15.57 31.87
CA ALA A 273 45.10 -15.40 31.14
C ALA A 273 45.31 -13.96 30.65
N VAL A 274 46.55 -13.48 30.76
CA VAL A 274 46.97 -12.14 30.32
C VAL A 274 48.36 -12.15 29.72
N LYS A 275 48.67 -11.09 28.95
CA LYS A 275 50.02 -10.70 28.55
C LYS A 275 50.42 -9.38 29.20
N VAL A 276 51.68 -9.29 29.63
CA VAL A 276 52.28 -8.14 30.32
C VAL A 276 53.54 -7.69 29.54
N PRO A 277 53.75 -6.39 29.27
CA PRO A 277 54.96 -5.91 28.60
C PRO A 277 56.20 -6.07 29.49
N LEU A 278 57.27 -6.63 28.92
CA LEU A 278 58.55 -6.81 29.61
C LEU A 278 59.32 -5.49 29.70
N GLN A 279 59.64 -5.09 30.93
CA GLN A 279 60.40 -3.87 31.17
C GLN A 279 61.87 -4.05 30.78
N ALA A 280 62.56 -2.92 30.55
CA ALA A 280 63.97 -2.91 30.15
C ALA A 280 64.84 -3.63 31.18
N SER A 281 64.63 -3.34 32.47
CA SER A 281 65.21 -4.08 33.59
C SER A 281 64.22 -5.13 34.11
N ALA A 282 64.68 -6.34 34.42
CA ALA A 282 63.83 -7.37 35.03
C ALA A 282 63.33 -7.00 36.44
N SER A 283 64.02 -6.10 37.15
CA SER A 283 63.60 -5.55 38.44
C SER A 283 62.31 -4.73 38.37
N ASP A 284 62.00 -4.20 37.19
CA ASP A 284 60.90 -3.25 36.98
C ASP A 284 59.63 -3.95 36.46
N ASP A 285 59.73 -5.24 36.10
CA ASP A 285 58.60 -6.09 35.78
C ASP A 285 57.63 -6.19 36.97
N PRO A 286 56.31 -6.25 36.72
CA PRO A 286 55.34 -6.71 37.71
C PRO A 286 55.64 -8.16 38.15
N PHE A 287 55.83 -8.36 39.45
CA PHE A 287 56.13 -9.63 40.10
C PHE A 287 54.91 -10.19 40.85
N SER A 288 54.04 -9.33 41.36
CA SER A 288 52.72 -9.74 41.85
C SER A 288 51.66 -8.68 41.63
N PHE A 289 50.43 -9.12 41.37
CA PHE A 289 49.27 -8.29 41.13
C PHE A 289 47.97 -9.10 41.27
N SER A 290 46.89 -8.40 41.60
CA SER A 290 45.54 -8.95 41.62
C SER A 290 44.73 -8.46 40.43
N MET A 291 43.76 -9.25 39.96
CA MET A 291 42.75 -8.87 38.99
C MET A 291 41.34 -9.08 39.54
N MET A 292 40.49 -8.08 39.36
CA MET A 292 39.13 -8.04 39.89
C MET A 292 38.11 -8.43 38.81
N PHE A 293 37.22 -9.36 39.14
CA PHE A 293 36.16 -9.83 38.25
C PHE A 293 34.80 -9.90 38.97
N GLN A 294 33.74 -9.54 38.25
CA GLN A 294 32.36 -9.75 38.64
C GLN A 294 31.88 -11.08 38.05
N ALA A 295 31.52 -12.05 38.91
CA ALA A 295 30.91 -13.30 38.47
C ALA A 295 29.45 -13.07 38.05
N VAL A 296 29.07 -13.54 36.87
CA VAL A 296 27.74 -13.36 36.25
C VAL A 296 27.28 -14.61 35.50
N ASP A 297 25.96 -14.84 35.41
CA ASP A 297 25.38 -15.82 34.49
C ASP A 297 25.10 -15.15 33.10
N ASP A 298 25.67 -15.66 32.01
CA ASP A 298 25.46 -15.17 30.63
C ASP A 298 24.31 -15.96 29.95
N PRO A 299 23.23 -15.29 29.45
CA PRO A 299 22.14 -15.97 28.75
C PRO A 299 22.56 -16.60 27.41
N ASN A 300 23.67 -16.18 26.80
CA ASN A 300 24.10 -16.62 25.47
C ASN A 300 25.25 -17.65 25.54
N THR A 301 25.12 -18.76 24.83
CA THR A 301 26.26 -19.67 24.61
C THR A 301 27.09 -19.13 23.44
N ARG A 302 28.25 -18.53 23.77
CA ARG A 302 29.17 -17.87 22.85
C ARG A 302 30.62 -18.31 23.02
N VAL A 303 31.44 -18.22 21.99
CA VAL A 303 32.89 -18.40 22.05
C VAL A 303 33.59 -17.20 21.44
N THR A 304 34.79 -16.87 21.93
CA THR A 304 35.60 -15.78 21.38
C THR A 304 36.79 -16.25 20.59
N GLU A 305 37.10 -15.46 19.57
CA GLU A 305 38.35 -15.46 18.83
C GLU A 305 39.24 -14.32 19.37
N SER A 306 40.39 -14.64 19.97
CA SER A 306 41.32 -13.61 20.48
C SER A 306 42.31 -13.16 19.39
N VAL A 307 43.00 -12.05 19.63
CA VAL A 307 44.01 -11.50 18.72
C VAL A 307 45.16 -12.50 18.51
N GLU A 308 45.51 -13.27 19.55
CA GLU A 308 46.53 -14.34 19.49
C GLU A 308 46.06 -15.50 18.61
N GLU A 309 44.78 -15.88 18.70
CA GLU A 309 44.21 -16.95 17.87
C GLU A 309 44.12 -16.56 16.39
N GLN A 310 43.78 -15.30 16.08
CA GLN A 310 43.75 -14.79 14.70
C GLN A 310 45.11 -14.96 14.00
N ALA A 311 46.21 -14.76 14.73
CA ALA A 311 47.57 -14.94 14.22
C ALA A 311 48.00 -16.40 14.01
N LEU A 312 47.27 -17.38 14.59
CA LEU A 312 47.65 -18.80 14.62
C LEU A 312 46.83 -19.71 13.69
N GLY A 313 45.79 -19.17 13.03
CA GLY A 313 44.84 -19.97 12.25
C GLY A 313 43.67 -20.44 13.11
N SER A 314 42.66 -19.58 13.20
CA SER A 314 41.53 -19.67 14.13
C SER A 314 40.82 -21.02 14.18
N GLN A 315 40.57 -21.50 15.40
CA GLN A 315 39.84 -22.74 15.72
C GLN A 315 38.45 -22.45 16.34
N VAL A 316 38.06 -21.18 16.46
CA VAL A 316 36.83 -20.75 17.13
C VAL A 316 35.57 -21.40 16.53
N ALA A 317 35.54 -21.64 15.21
CA ALA A 317 34.42 -22.29 14.54
C ALA A 317 34.22 -23.75 14.99
N ALA A 318 35.30 -24.47 15.31
CA ALA A 318 35.24 -25.80 15.89
C ALA A 318 34.71 -25.76 17.33
N ARG A 319 35.22 -24.84 18.16
CA ARG A 319 34.71 -24.63 19.54
C ARG A 319 33.23 -24.25 19.55
N ALA A 320 32.80 -23.39 18.62
CA ALA A 320 31.41 -22.99 18.46
C ALA A 320 30.51 -24.17 18.06
N THR A 321 31.00 -25.03 17.17
CA THR A 321 30.27 -26.22 16.70
C THR A 321 30.13 -27.26 17.81
N ALA A 322 31.19 -27.49 18.60
CA ALA A 322 31.16 -28.39 19.75
C ALA A 322 30.09 -27.99 20.78
N LEU A 323 29.98 -26.69 21.11
CA LEU A 323 28.98 -26.11 22.01
C LEU A 323 27.58 -25.96 21.37
N GLY A 324 27.12 -26.97 20.62
CA GLY A 324 25.77 -27.00 20.06
C GLY A 324 25.47 -25.92 19.02
N SER A 325 26.49 -25.47 18.27
CA SER A 325 26.42 -24.33 17.35
C SER A 325 26.21 -22.95 18.00
N ALA A 326 27.05 -22.65 18.99
CA ALA A 326 27.18 -21.35 19.67
C ALA A 326 27.45 -20.14 18.75
N GLU A 327 27.24 -18.93 19.29
CA GLU A 327 27.65 -17.64 18.71
C GLU A 327 29.19 -17.50 18.71
N VAL A 328 29.76 -16.79 17.72
CA VAL A 328 31.20 -16.48 17.63
C VAL A 328 31.40 -14.98 17.79
N ALA A 329 31.93 -14.57 18.94
CA ALA A 329 32.23 -13.18 19.27
C ALA A 329 33.69 -12.84 18.91
N ALA A 330 33.91 -12.10 17.82
CA ALA A 330 35.25 -11.87 17.26
C ALA A 330 35.64 -10.39 17.23
N LEU A 331 36.92 -10.13 17.50
CA LEU A 331 37.54 -8.80 17.38
C LEU A 331 37.90 -8.46 15.93
N CYS A 332 38.15 -7.18 15.68
CA CYS A 332 38.70 -6.75 14.41
C CYS A 332 40.08 -7.37 14.12
N GLY A 333 40.28 -7.77 12.86
CA GLY A 333 41.32 -8.71 12.43
C GLY A 333 40.76 -10.07 11.98
N THR A 334 39.51 -10.38 12.34
CA THR A 334 38.87 -11.66 11.98
C THR A 334 38.63 -11.80 10.47
N PRO A 335 38.95 -12.97 9.86
CA PRO A 335 38.56 -13.32 8.50
C PRO A 335 37.15 -13.95 8.43
N LEU A 336 36.48 -14.12 9.57
CA LEU A 336 35.21 -14.84 9.67
C LEU A 336 34.04 -14.03 9.08
N THR A 337 33.01 -14.76 8.63
CA THR A 337 31.77 -14.21 8.06
C THR A 337 30.58 -15.14 8.38
N GLY A 338 29.36 -14.68 8.14
CA GLY A 338 28.14 -15.52 8.18
C GLY A 338 27.30 -15.42 9.46
N PRO A 339 26.21 -16.21 9.55
CA PRO A 339 25.04 -15.91 10.40
C PRO A 339 25.23 -16.03 11.92
N ARG A 340 26.43 -16.39 12.38
CA ARG A 340 26.75 -16.61 13.81
C ARG A 340 27.92 -15.76 14.30
N LEU A 341 28.41 -14.83 13.47
CA LEU A 341 29.45 -13.88 13.82
C LEU A 341 28.85 -12.67 14.56
N LYS A 342 29.10 -12.57 15.86
CA LYS A 342 28.96 -11.32 16.61
C LYS A 342 30.26 -10.54 16.50
N PHE A 343 30.35 -9.69 15.47
CA PHE A 343 31.52 -8.84 15.29
C PHE A 343 31.53 -7.69 16.30
N ILE A 344 32.58 -7.60 17.10
CA ILE A 344 32.76 -6.57 18.12
C ILE A 344 34.04 -5.81 17.75
N PRO A 345 33.94 -4.63 17.09
CA PRO A 345 35.11 -4.03 16.45
C PRO A 345 36.21 -3.64 17.44
N SER A 346 35.85 -3.26 18.66
CA SER A 346 36.78 -3.03 19.76
C SER A 346 36.14 -3.24 21.13
N VAL A 347 36.98 -3.56 22.13
CA VAL A 347 36.58 -3.71 23.54
C VAL A 347 37.52 -2.92 24.44
N THR A 348 36.98 -2.10 25.33
CA THR A 348 37.76 -1.34 26.33
C THR A 348 38.33 -2.29 27.38
N THR A 349 39.64 -2.22 27.63
CA THR A 349 40.32 -3.01 28.68
C THR A 349 40.75 -2.18 29.88
N ALA A 350 40.85 -0.85 29.73
CA ALA A 350 41.09 0.11 30.80
C ALA A 350 40.49 1.49 30.46
N GLY A 351 40.13 2.25 31.50
CA GLY A 351 39.51 3.58 31.42
C GLY A 351 38.02 3.58 31.78
N ASN A 352 37.59 4.58 32.55
CA ASN A 352 36.21 4.73 33.01
C ASN A 352 35.41 5.69 32.11
N THR A 353 35.74 6.99 32.16
CA THR A 353 35.07 8.05 31.38
C THR A 353 35.74 8.28 30.03
N ALA A 354 37.05 8.01 29.94
CA ALA A 354 37.82 8.00 28.71
C ALA A 354 38.56 6.67 28.61
N ARG A 355 38.62 6.10 27.41
CA ARG A 355 39.28 4.82 27.15
C ARG A 355 40.80 4.95 27.22
N LEU A 356 41.44 4.22 28.13
CA LEU A 356 42.90 4.22 28.30
C LEU A 356 43.57 3.08 27.51
N ALA A 357 42.93 1.91 27.45
CA ALA A 357 43.40 0.76 26.68
C ALA A 357 42.24 -0.07 26.14
N ARG A 358 42.54 -0.92 25.14
CA ARG A 358 41.55 -1.73 24.42
C ARG A 358 42.18 -2.91 23.69
N LEU A 359 41.32 -3.78 23.15
CA LEU A 359 41.64 -4.69 22.04
C LEU A 359 40.79 -4.32 20.80
N GLY A 360 41.24 -4.72 19.60
CA GLY A 360 40.58 -4.41 18.33
C GLY A 360 40.86 -2.99 17.80
N GLY A 361 39.92 -2.44 17.03
CA GLY A 361 40.00 -1.13 16.36
C GLY A 361 39.64 0.07 17.24
N ASN A 362 39.38 1.21 16.61
CA ASN A 362 39.10 2.50 17.25
C ASN A 362 37.58 2.82 17.31
N PHE A 363 36.68 1.91 16.94
CA PHE A 363 35.22 2.17 16.90
C PHE A 363 34.37 1.08 17.56
N VAL A 364 33.09 1.39 17.78
CA VAL A 364 32.05 0.47 18.30
C VAL A 364 30.77 0.56 17.47
N LEU A 365 29.92 -0.46 17.58
CA LEU A 365 28.57 -0.46 17.01
C LEU A 365 27.56 -0.13 18.12
N THR A 366 26.64 0.80 17.88
CA THR A 366 25.79 1.41 18.92
C THR A 366 24.33 0.97 18.90
N GLY A 367 23.93 0.13 17.93
CA GLY A 367 22.56 -0.35 17.80
C GLY A 367 22.34 -1.32 16.63
N PRO A 368 21.09 -1.79 16.43
CA PRO A 368 20.72 -2.64 15.29
C PRO A 368 20.84 -1.90 13.95
N ALA A 369 20.71 -2.63 12.84
CA ALA A 369 20.64 -2.04 11.51
C ALA A 369 19.35 -1.21 11.33
N PRO A 370 19.41 -0.03 10.66
CA PRO A 370 18.20 0.70 10.29
C PRO A 370 17.39 -0.08 9.25
N VAL A 371 16.06 -0.05 9.40
CA VAL A 371 15.10 -0.59 8.43
C VAL A 371 14.38 0.59 7.78
N LEU A 372 14.77 0.89 6.55
CA LEU A 372 14.24 1.99 5.77
C LEU A 372 13.07 1.53 4.91
N ASN A 373 12.27 2.47 4.41
CA ASN A 373 11.11 2.19 3.55
C ASN A 373 11.11 3.16 2.37
N THR A 374 10.88 2.66 1.15
CA THR A 374 10.65 3.49 -0.04
C THR A 374 9.50 2.93 -0.88
N VAL A 375 9.01 3.70 -1.85
CA VAL A 375 8.02 3.26 -2.84
C VAL A 375 8.74 2.56 -4.00
N GLY A 376 8.11 1.57 -4.63
CA GLY A 376 8.68 0.90 -5.81
C GLY A 376 9.01 1.88 -6.92
N ASN A 377 10.09 1.64 -7.66
CA ASN A 377 10.60 2.54 -8.71
C ASN A 377 10.87 4.00 -8.26
N THR A 378 10.99 4.26 -6.95
CA THR A 378 11.06 5.61 -6.38
C THR A 378 12.32 5.78 -5.52
N GLY A 379 13.16 6.74 -5.89
CA GLY A 379 14.41 7.02 -5.18
C GLY A 379 14.18 7.55 -3.76
N LEU A 380 14.94 6.99 -2.81
CA LEU A 380 15.05 7.40 -1.42
C LEU A 380 16.34 8.20 -1.21
N ASN A 381 16.28 9.28 -0.44
CA ASN A 381 17.46 10.00 0.07
C ASN A 381 17.48 9.86 1.59
N VAL A 382 18.65 9.57 2.15
CA VAL A 382 18.87 9.26 3.57
C VAL A 382 19.93 10.20 4.13
N ALA A 383 19.58 10.98 5.15
CA ALA A 383 20.51 11.88 5.83
C ALA A 383 21.55 11.09 6.65
N ALA A 384 22.71 11.68 6.95
CA ALA A 384 23.78 11.02 7.70
C ALA A 384 23.34 10.50 9.09
N THR A 385 22.34 11.14 9.70
CA THR A 385 21.69 10.73 10.96
C THR A 385 21.10 9.32 10.92
N ASP A 386 20.62 8.90 9.76
CA ASP A 386 19.91 7.64 9.51
C ASP A 386 20.68 6.76 8.49
N GLY A 387 21.85 7.24 8.06
CA GLY A 387 22.70 6.66 7.03
C GLY A 387 23.61 5.54 7.53
N PHE A 388 24.61 5.17 6.74
CA PHE A 388 25.49 4.04 7.04
C PHE A 388 26.27 4.18 8.36
N LEU A 389 26.65 5.41 8.72
CA LEU A 389 27.41 5.70 9.94
C LEU A 389 26.53 5.92 11.19
N SER A 390 25.20 5.97 11.06
CA SER A 390 24.24 6.23 12.16
C SER A 390 24.44 5.32 13.40
N ARG A 391 24.87 4.07 13.16
CA ARG A 391 25.08 3.03 14.18
C ARG A 391 26.55 2.73 14.48
N VAL A 392 27.49 3.59 14.06
CA VAL A 392 28.94 3.37 14.21
C VAL A 392 29.60 4.58 14.86
N GLN A 393 30.20 4.38 16.02
CA GLN A 393 30.79 5.46 16.81
C GLN A 393 32.32 5.34 16.87
N ALA A 394 33.01 6.41 16.47
CA ALA A 394 34.43 6.58 16.75
C ALA A 394 34.67 6.76 18.25
N VAL A 395 35.61 5.99 18.82
CA VAL A 395 35.96 6.04 20.24
C VAL A 395 37.47 6.30 20.36
N ALA A 396 37.82 7.46 20.91
CA ALA A 396 39.22 7.81 21.15
C ALA A 396 39.94 6.81 22.08
N VAL A 397 41.26 6.96 22.18
CA VAL A 397 42.06 6.40 23.26
C VAL A 397 42.86 7.58 23.85
N ALA A 398 43.00 7.64 25.17
CA ALA A 398 43.71 8.74 25.83
C ALA A 398 45.16 8.86 25.30
N GLY A 399 45.58 10.08 24.99
CA GLY A 399 46.88 10.35 24.36
C GLY A 399 46.96 10.05 22.85
N GLN A 400 45.89 9.52 22.25
CA GLN A 400 45.79 9.30 20.80
C GLN A 400 44.76 10.26 20.18
N THR A 401 44.89 10.54 18.88
CA THR A 401 43.84 11.21 18.12
C THR A 401 42.61 10.30 17.97
N THR A 402 41.41 10.89 18.00
CA THR A 402 40.19 10.22 17.55
C THR A 402 40.39 9.76 16.09
N PRO A 403 40.02 8.53 15.71
CA PRO A 403 40.12 8.09 14.32
C PRO A 403 39.23 8.96 13.42
N SER A 404 39.67 9.18 12.18
CA SER A 404 38.72 9.41 11.10
C SER A 404 38.16 8.06 10.68
N LEU A 405 36.84 7.92 10.58
CA LEU A 405 36.22 6.72 10.02
C LEU A 405 36.06 6.90 8.52
N THR A 406 36.54 5.92 7.75
CA THR A 406 36.20 5.76 6.33
C THR A 406 35.16 4.66 6.21
N PHE A 407 34.35 4.70 5.15
CA PHE A 407 33.44 3.61 4.85
C PHE A 407 33.43 3.33 3.35
N SER A 408 32.94 2.15 2.98
CA SER A 408 32.71 1.75 1.61
C SER A 408 31.35 1.08 1.50
N ALA A 409 30.58 1.47 0.48
CA ALA A 409 29.33 0.83 0.09
C ALA A 409 29.42 0.50 -1.41
N PRO A 410 28.82 -0.61 -1.88
CA PRO A 410 28.76 -0.92 -3.29
C PRO A 410 27.87 0.09 -4.01
N ALA A 411 28.13 0.33 -5.30
CA ALA A 411 27.28 1.17 -6.15
C ALA A 411 25.91 0.52 -6.46
N THR A 412 25.73 -0.76 -6.12
CA THR A 412 24.46 -1.50 -6.28
C THR A 412 24.18 -2.35 -5.04
N SER A 413 22.92 -2.35 -4.63
CA SER A 413 22.35 -3.23 -3.59
C SER A 413 22.31 -4.71 -3.98
N THR A 414 21.99 -5.60 -3.03
CA THR A 414 21.91 -7.05 -3.23
C THR A 414 20.91 -7.45 -4.34
N ARG A 415 19.80 -6.71 -4.52
CA ARG A 415 18.85 -6.97 -5.63
C ARG A 415 19.21 -6.26 -6.94
N GLY A 416 20.08 -5.25 -6.89
CA GLY A 416 20.52 -4.45 -8.04
C GLY A 416 19.74 -3.15 -8.26
N GLY A 417 19.28 -2.50 -7.19
CA GLY A 417 19.00 -1.06 -7.18
C GLY A 417 20.27 -0.23 -6.98
N ASP A 418 20.30 0.99 -7.53
CA ASP A 418 21.47 1.87 -7.55
C ASP A 418 21.67 2.53 -6.17
N VAL A 419 22.93 2.64 -5.73
CA VAL A 419 23.33 3.24 -4.45
C VAL A 419 24.38 4.32 -4.70
N THR A 420 24.16 5.53 -4.16
CA THR A 420 25.17 6.61 -4.19
C THR A 420 25.40 7.12 -2.77
N ALA A 421 26.51 6.72 -2.17
CA ALA A 421 26.89 7.10 -0.81
C ALA A 421 27.86 8.30 -0.80
N GLN A 422 27.76 9.14 0.23
CA GLN A 422 28.58 10.34 0.44
C GLN A 422 29.50 10.15 1.66
N PRO A 423 30.69 10.80 1.73
CA PRO A 423 31.67 10.57 2.80
C PRO A 423 31.19 10.80 4.25
N ASP A 424 30.07 11.49 4.48
CA ASP A 424 29.44 11.67 5.79
C ASP A 424 28.54 10.50 6.22
N GLY A 425 28.37 9.48 5.38
CA GLY A 425 27.50 8.33 5.60
C GLY A 425 26.06 8.52 5.10
N SER A 426 25.70 9.72 4.59
CA SER A 426 24.44 9.93 3.88
C SER A 426 24.45 9.20 2.53
N PHE A 427 23.28 8.86 1.99
CA PHE A 427 23.19 8.19 0.69
C PHE A 427 21.86 8.40 -0.01
N SER A 428 21.84 8.16 -1.32
CA SER A 428 20.63 7.90 -2.08
C SER A 428 20.57 6.44 -2.55
N PHE A 429 19.36 5.91 -2.62
CA PHE A 429 19.05 4.57 -3.11
C PHE A 429 17.90 4.64 -4.11
N ASN A 430 18.11 4.14 -5.32
CA ASN A 430 17.08 4.04 -6.35
C ASN A 430 16.74 2.55 -6.55
N PRO A 431 15.53 2.09 -6.20
CA PRO A 431 15.15 0.70 -6.40
C PRO A 431 15.42 0.21 -7.81
N LYS A 432 15.66 -1.10 -7.93
CA LYS A 432 15.73 -1.76 -9.23
C LYS A 432 14.44 -1.55 -10.01
N VAL A 433 14.58 -1.36 -11.33
CA VAL A 433 13.44 -1.23 -12.25
C VAL A 433 12.50 -2.42 -12.10
N GLY A 434 11.25 -2.13 -11.72
CA GLY A 434 10.19 -3.13 -11.53
C GLY A 434 10.08 -3.73 -10.12
N ASP A 435 10.97 -3.40 -9.19
CA ASP A 435 10.83 -3.86 -7.80
C ASP A 435 9.70 -3.11 -7.07
N GLY A 436 8.97 -3.88 -6.25
CA GLY A 436 7.89 -3.39 -5.38
C GLY A 436 7.25 -4.54 -4.62
N ASN A 437 6.85 -4.26 -3.37
CA ASN A 437 6.48 -5.23 -2.34
C ASN A 437 7.59 -6.28 -2.07
N VAL A 438 8.85 -5.81 -1.98
CA VAL A 438 10.05 -6.63 -1.72
C VAL A 438 10.97 -5.94 -0.71
N THR A 439 11.81 -6.69 -0.01
CA THR A 439 12.92 -6.12 0.79
C THR A 439 14.22 -6.23 0.01
N ASP A 440 14.98 -5.14 -0.05
CA ASP A 440 16.34 -5.08 -0.57
C ASP A 440 17.35 -4.86 0.58
N THR A 441 18.62 -5.11 0.33
CA THR A 441 19.70 -4.96 1.31
C THR A 441 20.90 -4.26 0.69
N ILE A 442 21.54 -3.41 1.47
CA ILE A 442 22.80 -2.77 1.10
C ILE A 442 23.84 -3.18 2.14
N ASP A 443 24.72 -4.10 1.76
CA ASP A 443 25.96 -4.39 2.50
C ASP A 443 26.88 -3.16 2.48
N TYR A 444 27.61 -2.91 3.56
CA TYR A 444 28.64 -1.88 3.61
C TYR A 444 29.78 -2.29 4.56
N SER A 445 30.87 -1.53 4.56
CA SER A 445 31.98 -1.70 5.50
C SER A 445 32.46 -0.37 6.06
N VAL A 446 32.97 -0.37 7.29
CA VAL A 446 33.57 0.79 7.96
C VAL A 446 34.97 0.44 8.43
N SER A 447 35.88 1.42 8.36
CA SER A 447 37.28 1.30 8.75
C SER A 447 37.76 2.53 9.52
N ASP A 448 38.79 2.34 10.36
CA ASP A 448 39.55 3.42 11.02
C ASP A 448 41.00 3.54 10.49
N GLY A 449 41.29 2.86 9.38
CA GLY A 449 42.63 2.76 8.78
C GLY A 449 43.48 1.59 9.29
N ASN A 450 43.16 1.00 10.44
CA ASN A 450 43.86 -0.17 11.01
C ASN A 450 42.94 -1.40 11.11
N CYS A 451 41.65 -1.16 11.32
CA CYS A 451 40.58 -2.13 11.41
C CYS A 451 39.56 -1.88 10.29
N THR A 452 38.95 -2.95 9.75
CA THR A 452 37.82 -2.88 8.81
C THR A 452 36.79 -3.94 9.17
N THR A 453 35.50 -3.62 9.09
CA THR A 453 34.42 -4.59 9.36
C THR A 453 34.35 -5.69 8.28
N PRO A 454 34.20 -6.99 8.65
CA PRO A 454 33.99 -8.08 7.69
C PRO A 454 32.73 -7.91 6.83
N THR A 455 32.75 -8.47 5.62
CA THR A 455 31.63 -8.44 4.67
C THR A 455 30.36 -9.07 5.26
N GLY A 456 29.21 -8.42 5.08
CA GLY A 456 27.91 -8.90 5.58
C GLY A 456 27.64 -8.64 7.07
N VAL A 457 28.55 -8.00 7.80
CA VAL A 457 28.35 -7.59 9.21
C VAL A 457 27.52 -6.29 9.31
N LEU A 458 27.76 -5.36 8.39
CA LEU A 458 27.03 -4.09 8.32
C LEU A 458 26.13 -4.11 7.09
N GLN A 459 24.83 -4.02 7.34
CA GLN A 459 23.77 -4.06 6.34
C GLN A 459 22.71 -3.00 6.67
N THR A 460 22.13 -2.40 5.64
CA THR A 460 20.92 -1.58 5.75
C THR A 460 19.81 -2.26 4.95
N LYS A 461 18.65 -2.53 5.58
CA LYS A 461 17.49 -3.10 4.89
C LYS A 461 16.59 -1.98 4.35
N VAL A 462 16.11 -2.12 3.12
CA VAL A 462 15.16 -1.19 2.51
C VAL A 462 13.92 -1.95 2.04
N ASN A 463 12.79 -1.72 2.71
CA ASN A 463 11.50 -2.22 2.26
C ASN A 463 11.01 -1.38 1.09
N VAL A 464 10.95 -1.98 -0.10
CA VAL A 464 10.38 -1.38 -1.31
C VAL A 464 8.90 -1.73 -1.34
N GLY A 465 8.04 -0.78 -1.03
CA GLY A 465 6.58 -0.93 -0.99
C GLY A 465 5.93 -0.98 -2.37
N GLN A 466 4.67 -0.55 -2.47
CA GLN A 466 3.85 -0.61 -3.69
C GLN A 466 4.60 -0.07 -4.92
N ARG A 467 4.52 -0.80 -6.05
CA ARG A 467 5.11 -0.38 -7.33
C ARG A 467 4.32 0.75 -7.97
N VAL A 468 5.06 1.77 -8.43
CA VAL A 468 4.58 2.88 -9.27
C VAL A 468 5.36 2.85 -10.59
N TRP A 469 4.70 3.05 -11.72
CA TRP A 469 5.34 3.29 -13.01
C TRP A 469 5.14 4.75 -13.41
N TYR A 470 6.24 5.48 -13.55
CA TYR A 470 6.22 6.90 -13.85
C TYR A 470 6.22 7.13 -15.37
N VAL A 471 5.34 7.99 -15.86
CA VAL A 471 5.17 8.31 -17.29
C VAL A 471 5.20 9.82 -17.53
N LYS A 472 6.08 10.30 -18.41
CA LYS A 472 6.24 11.72 -18.75
C LYS A 472 6.69 11.86 -20.20
N ASN A 473 5.83 12.40 -21.06
CA ASN A 473 6.01 12.38 -22.53
C ASN A 473 7.10 13.30 -23.10
N ASP A 474 7.63 14.20 -22.27
CA ASP A 474 8.74 15.10 -22.51
C ASP A 474 9.94 14.79 -21.59
N ALA A 475 10.01 13.58 -21.03
CA ALA A 475 11.23 13.07 -20.41
C ALA A 475 12.27 12.67 -21.47
N ALA A 476 13.55 12.58 -21.06
CA ALA A 476 14.60 12.03 -21.91
C ALA A 476 14.31 10.56 -22.23
N ALA A 477 14.55 10.15 -23.48
CA ALA A 477 14.36 8.78 -23.94
C ALA A 477 15.71 8.05 -24.08
N PRO A 478 15.77 6.73 -23.81
CA PRO A 478 14.71 5.89 -23.25
C PRO A 478 14.57 6.10 -21.73
N GLY A 479 13.33 6.15 -21.24
CA GLY A 479 13.04 6.02 -19.81
C GLY A 479 12.95 4.56 -19.37
N ASP A 480 13.24 4.29 -18.10
CA ASP A 480 13.08 2.95 -17.49
C ASP A 480 11.80 2.83 -16.63
N GLY A 481 11.12 3.94 -16.37
CA GLY A 481 9.87 4.00 -15.59
C GLY A 481 10.04 4.24 -14.10
N ARG A 482 11.27 4.42 -13.62
CA ARG A 482 11.56 4.98 -12.30
C ARG A 482 11.31 6.48 -12.28
N ARG A 483 11.10 7.03 -11.08
CA ARG A 483 10.86 8.49 -10.89
C ARG A 483 11.98 9.35 -11.50
N SER A 484 13.20 8.84 -11.50
CA SER A 484 14.40 9.48 -12.09
C SER A 484 14.44 9.43 -13.63
N ALA A 485 13.80 8.45 -14.26
CA ALA A 485 13.78 8.26 -15.72
C ALA A 485 12.40 7.74 -16.20
N PRO A 486 11.34 8.57 -16.13
CA PRO A 486 9.98 8.14 -16.47
C PRO A 486 9.84 7.65 -17.92
N LEU A 487 8.94 6.70 -18.15
CA LEU A 487 8.60 6.22 -19.50
C LEU A 487 8.03 7.36 -20.34
N THR A 488 8.43 7.47 -21.59
CA THR A 488 7.96 8.51 -22.51
C THR A 488 6.61 8.18 -23.16
N THR A 489 6.10 6.94 -23.02
CA THR A 489 4.80 6.53 -23.57
C THR A 489 3.96 5.67 -22.62
N LEU A 490 2.64 5.75 -22.79
CA LEU A 490 1.69 4.83 -22.11
C LEU A 490 1.78 3.40 -22.63
N SER A 491 2.18 3.20 -23.89
CA SER A 491 2.38 1.86 -24.48
C SER A 491 3.50 1.10 -23.78
N ALA A 492 4.60 1.77 -23.41
CA ALA A 492 5.67 1.19 -22.61
C ALA A 492 5.19 0.91 -21.18
N ALA A 493 4.41 1.82 -20.58
CA ALA A 493 3.85 1.61 -19.24
C ALA A 493 2.89 0.40 -19.18
N GLN A 494 2.10 0.20 -20.23
CA GLN A 494 1.23 -0.97 -20.37
C GLN A 494 2.02 -2.28 -20.55
N SER A 495 3.22 -2.26 -21.15
CA SER A 495 4.03 -3.48 -21.33
C SER A 495 4.86 -3.88 -20.10
N VAL A 496 5.17 -2.96 -19.19
CA VAL A 496 5.95 -3.27 -17.96
C VAL A 496 5.11 -3.41 -16.69
N SER A 497 3.86 -2.93 -16.68
CA SER A 497 3.01 -2.97 -15.50
C SER A 497 2.25 -4.29 -15.33
N GLY A 498 2.08 -4.70 -14.07
CA GLY A 498 1.28 -5.86 -13.67
C GLY A 498 -0.05 -5.48 -13.00
N PRO A 499 -0.89 -6.47 -12.61
CA PRO A 499 -2.13 -6.21 -11.88
C PRO A 499 -1.85 -5.54 -10.54
N ASN A 500 -2.74 -4.63 -10.13
CA ASN A 500 -2.60 -3.77 -8.94
C ASN A 500 -1.44 -2.75 -8.95
N ASP A 501 -0.70 -2.59 -10.05
CA ASP A 501 0.29 -1.52 -10.17
C ASP A 501 -0.36 -0.13 -10.24
N ILE A 502 0.37 0.88 -9.76
CA ILE A 502 0.03 2.29 -9.98
C ILE A 502 0.78 2.77 -11.22
N LEU A 503 0.09 3.42 -12.16
CA LEU A 503 0.68 4.12 -13.29
C LEU A 503 0.48 5.62 -13.05
N TYR A 504 1.55 6.34 -12.77
CA TYR A 504 1.51 7.78 -12.51
C TYR A 504 1.95 8.59 -13.73
N VAL A 505 1.09 9.48 -14.19
CA VAL A 505 1.24 10.23 -15.45
C VAL A 505 1.43 11.72 -15.15
N TYR A 506 2.63 12.24 -15.42
CA TYR A 506 2.91 13.67 -15.36
C TYR A 506 2.24 14.41 -16.52
N THR A 507 1.90 15.68 -16.32
CA THR A 507 1.42 16.61 -17.36
C THR A 507 2.34 16.62 -18.58
N GLY A 508 3.65 16.59 -18.31
CA GLY A 508 4.70 16.72 -19.31
C GLY A 508 4.52 17.99 -20.15
N ASN A 509 4.55 17.85 -21.48
CA ASN A 509 4.32 18.96 -22.40
C ASN A 509 2.83 19.39 -22.53
N GLY A 510 1.91 18.79 -21.77
CA GLY A 510 0.48 19.11 -21.77
C GLY A 510 -0.31 18.59 -22.98
N THR A 511 0.36 17.97 -23.96
CA THR A 511 -0.29 17.37 -25.13
C THR A 511 -0.46 15.86 -24.98
N ALA A 512 -1.29 15.26 -25.84
CA ALA A 512 -1.41 13.80 -25.94
C ALA A 512 -0.20 13.12 -26.61
N SER A 513 0.83 13.83 -27.09
CA SER A 513 1.99 13.20 -27.76
C SER A 513 2.65 12.16 -26.85
N GLY A 514 2.99 10.98 -27.36
CA GLY A 514 3.48 9.82 -26.56
C GLY A 514 2.40 9.14 -25.70
N GLN A 515 1.29 9.83 -25.42
CA GLN A 515 0.13 9.37 -24.65
C GLN A 515 -1.08 9.09 -25.56
N ASN A 516 -0.88 9.05 -26.89
CA ASN A 516 -1.91 9.07 -27.93
C ASN A 516 -2.26 7.69 -28.53
N ALA A 517 -1.78 6.60 -27.95
CA ALA A 517 -2.08 5.21 -28.34
C ALA A 517 -3.26 4.60 -27.54
N GLY A 518 -3.83 5.35 -26.60
CA GLY A 518 -4.69 4.85 -25.53
C GLY A 518 -3.93 4.03 -24.50
N ILE A 519 -4.68 3.44 -23.56
CA ILE A 519 -4.18 2.43 -22.63
C ILE A 519 -5.27 1.42 -22.27
N THR A 520 -4.91 0.14 -22.18
CA THR A 520 -5.74 -0.92 -21.60
C THR A 520 -5.18 -1.29 -20.24
N LEU A 521 -5.99 -1.11 -19.19
CA LEU A 521 -5.62 -1.44 -17.82
C LEU A 521 -5.78 -2.92 -17.52
N GLN A 522 -5.01 -3.40 -16.54
CA GLN A 522 -5.14 -4.72 -15.94
C GLN A 522 -5.92 -4.65 -14.62
N ALA A 523 -6.34 -5.79 -14.08
CA ALA A 523 -7.14 -5.85 -12.85
C ALA A 523 -6.47 -5.09 -11.68
N GLY A 524 -7.24 -4.30 -10.95
CA GLY A 524 -6.79 -3.53 -9.78
C GLY A 524 -5.84 -2.36 -10.06
N GLN A 525 -5.40 -2.14 -11.30
CA GLN A 525 -4.47 -1.05 -11.64
C GLN A 525 -5.07 0.33 -11.39
N LYS A 526 -4.21 1.27 -11.00
CA LYS A 526 -4.57 2.68 -10.75
C LYS A 526 -3.87 3.60 -11.74
N LEU A 527 -4.61 4.19 -12.67
CA LEU A 527 -4.11 5.22 -13.59
C LEU A 527 -4.32 6.60 -12.96
N ILE A 528 -3.24 7.19 -12.45
CA ILE A 528 -3.26 8.45 -11.71
C ILE A 528 -2.52 9.52 -12.51
N GLY A 529 -3.23 10.53 -12.99
CA GLY A 529 -2.64 11.73 -13.58
C GLY A 529 -2.31 12.78 -12.52
N GLN A 530 -1.32 13.63 -12.82
CA GLN A 530 -0.84 14.71 -11.96
C GLN A 530 -1.89 15.74 -11.51
N GLY A 531 -3.11 15.75 -12.08
CA GLY A 531 -4.21 16.57 -11.60
C GLY A 531 -4.78 16.17 -10.23
N VAL A 532 -4.27 15.09 -9.63
CA VAL A 532 -4.36 14.80 -8.20
C VAL A 532 -2.98 14.41 -7.66
N ALA A 533 -2.78 14.53 -6.35
CA ALA A 533 -1.53 14.12 -5.71
C ALA A 533 -1.36 12.59 -5.75
N LEU A 534 -0.13 12.12 -5.97
CA LEU A 534 0.22 10.71 -5.82
C LEU A 534 0.44 10.40 -4.34
N THR A 535 -0.51 9.70 -3.73
CA THR A 535 -0.39 9.20 -2.34
C THR A 535 -0.25 7.68 -2.33
N VAL A 536 0.75 7.17 -1.61
CA VAL A 536 1.07 5.73 -1.55
C VAL A 536 1.25 5.30 -0.08
N PRO A 537 0.71 4.14 0.35
CA PRO A 537 1.01 3.56 1.65
C PRO A 537 2.50 3.26 1.80
N LEU A 538 3.10 3.70 2.92
CA LEU A 538 4.52 3.51 3.23
C LEU A 538 4.70 3.31 4.74
N GLY A 539 5.28 2.17 5.13
CA GLY A 539 5.33 1.76 6.54
C GLY A 539 3.92 1.66 7.13
N ALA A 540 3.69 2.32 8.26
CA ALA A 540 2.39 2.38 8.95
C ALA A 540 1.48 3.54 8.49
N GLY A 541 1.88 4.34 7.50
CA GLY A 541 1.16 5.54 7.06
C GLY A 541 0.97 5.64 5.55
N THR A 542 0.54 6.81 5.09
CA THR A 542 0.42 7.16 3.66
C THR A 542 1.25 8.40 3.38
N THR A 543 2.09 8.35 2.36
CA THR A 543 3.02 9.42 1.99
C THR A 543 2.62 10.02 0.64
N THR A 544 2.63 11.35 0.54
CA THR A 544 2.53 12.06 -0.75
C THR A 544 3.87 12.01 -1.45
N ILE A 545 3.94 11.37 -2.60
CA ILE A 545 5.15 11.21 -3.42
C ILE A 545 5.24 12.29 -4.49
N GLU A 546 4.10 12.75 -5.02
CA GLU A 546 3.99 13.88 -5.95
C GLU A 546 2.80 14.76 -5.57
N PRO A 547 2.94 16.10 -5.56
CA PRO A 547 1.82 17.02 -5.35
C PRO A 547 0.90 17.09 -6.57
N ALA A 548 -0.33 17.55 -6.36
CA ALA A 548 -1.24 17.86 -7.45
C ALA A 548 -0.73 19.06 -8.29
N GLY A 549 -0.95 19.00 -9.60
CA GLY A 549 -0.65 20.02 -10.58
C GLY A 549 -1.70 20.04 -11.70
N ALA A 550 -1.26 20.17 -12.95
CA ALA A 550 -2.16 20.09 -14.10
C ALA A 550 -2.56 18.64 -14.44
N ARG A 551 -3.69 18.47 -15.13
CA ARG A 551 -4.16 17.17 -15.65
C ARG A 551 -3.42 16.84 -16.96
N PRO A 552 -2.69 15.70 -17.07
CA PRO A 552 -2.21 15.23 -18.38
C PRO A 552 -3.37 14.89 -19.32
N MET A 553 -3.07 14.78 -20.62
CA MET A 553 -4.02 14.36 -21.64
C MET A 553 -3.65 12.98 -22.18
N VAL A 554 -4.50 11.99 -21.90
CA VAL A 554 -4.46 10.69 -22.58
C VAL A 554 -5.29 10.78 -23.86
N GLY A 555 -4.78 10.21 -24.96
CA GLY A 555 -5.44 10.22 -26.26
C GLY A 555 -5.46 8.85 -26.91
N ASN A 556 -6.41 8.60 -27.82
CA ASN A 556 -6.31 7.49 -28.76
C ASN A 556 -6.90 7.86 -30.13
N ALA A 557 -6.05 8.04 -31.14
CA ALA A 557 -6.48 8.46 -32.47
C ALA A 557 -7.28 7.40 -33.25
N ALA A 558 -7.18 6.11 -32.88
CA ALA A 558 -7.81 5.00 -33.59
C ALA A 558 -8.77 4.15 -32.72
N GLY A 559 -8.72 4.30 -31.39
CA GLY A 559 -9.41 3.45 -30.43
C GLY A 559 -10.05 4.24 -29.27
N ALA A 560 -10.22 3.56 -28.14
CA ALA A 560 -10.67 4.17 -26.90
C ALA A 560 -9.49 4.79 -26.12
N GLY A 561 -9.70 5.93 -25.46
CA GLY A 561 -8.66 6.60 -24.66
C GLY A 561 -8.18 5.75 -23.49
N VAL A 562 -9.11 5.21 -22.70
CA VAL A 562 -8.84 4.24 -21.63
C VAL A 562 -9.81 3.05 -21.76
N THR A 563 -9.25 1.83 -21.79
CA THR A 563 -10.01 0.58 -21.69
C THR A 563 -9.79 -0.05 -20.32
N LEU A 564 -10.87 -0.41 -19.64
CA LEU A 564 -10.89 -0.89 -18.26
C LEU A 564 -10.88 -2.42 -18.19
N ALA A 565 -10.25 -2.95 -17.14
CA ALA A 565 -10.47 -4.30 -16.63
C ALA A 565 -11.34 -4.21 -15.36
N THR A 566 -11.14 -5.12 -14.41
CA THR A 566 -11.85 -5.13 -13.12
C THR A 566 -11.19 -4.22 -12.07
N ASN A 567 -12.00 -3.53 -11.29
CA ASN A 567 -11.59 -2.84 -10.05
C ASN A 567 -10.52 -1.75 -10.25
N ASN A 568 -10.60 -0.99 -11.34
CA ASN A 568 -9.63 0.06 -11.66
C ASN A 568 -9.91 1.39 -10.96
N THR A 569 -8.86 2.19 -10.77
CA THR A 569 -8.96 3.61 -10.41
C THR A 569 -8.44 4.47 -11.57
N VAL A 570 -9.16 5.53 -11.95
CA VAL A 570 -8.75 6.45 -13.03
C VAL A 570 -8.98 7.91 -12.60
N SER A 571 -7.92 8.59 -12.15
CA SER A 571 -8.04 9.85 -11.40
C SER A 571 -6.98 10.88 -11.80
N GLY A 572 -7.33 12.17 -11.85
CA GLY A 572 -6.36 13.26 -12.06
C GLY A 572 -5.89 13.49 -13.50
N LEU A 573 -6.55 12.91 -14.50
CA LEU A 573 -6.24 13.14 -15.93
C LEU A 573 -7.44 13.67 -16.72
N ASN A 574 -7.16 14.06 -17.97
CA ASN A 574 -8.12 14.19 -19.07
C ASN A 574 -7.95 12.99 -20.01
N VAL A 575 -9.05 12.53 -20.63
CA VAL A 575 -9.05 11.41 -21.57
C VAL A 575 -9.74 11.81 -22.87
N SER A 576 -9.16 11.43 -23.99
CA SER A 576 -9.74 11.58 -25.33
C SER A 576 -9.56 10.29 -26.14
N GLY A 577 -10.47 10.01 -27.06
CA GLY A 577 -10.34 8.91 -28.01
C GLY A 577 -11.21 9.10 -29.25
N THR A 578 -11.07 8.19 -30.22
CA THR A 578 -11.89 8.19 -31.43
C THR A 578 -13.12 7.32 -31.25
N THR A 579 -12.95 6.04 -30.89
CA THR A 579 -14.09 5.10 -30.73
C THR A 579 -14.66 5.08 -29.30
N GLY A 580 -14.02 5.78 -28.36
CA GLY A 580 -14.61 6.13 -27.07
C GLY A 580 -13.65 6.84 -26.12
N GLY A 581 -14.17 7.45 -25.06
CA GLY A 581 -13.35 8.07 -24.00
C GLY A 581 -12.87 7.01 -23.01
N LEU A 582 -13.74 6.61 -22.08
CA LEU A 582 -13.59 5.41 -21.26
C LEU A 582 -14.49 4.28 -21.76
N ARG A 583 -13.97 3.05 -21.79
CA ARG A 583 -14.73 1.83 -22.12
C ARG A 583 -14.46 0.71 -21.12
N GLY A 584 -15.49 -0.01 -20.70
CA GLY A 584 -15.37 -1.16 -19.80
C GLY A 584 -16.58 -2.09 -19.86
N THR A 585 -16.34 -3.40 -19.67
CA THR A 585 -17.39 -4.43 -19.65
C THR A 585 -17.13 -5.40 -18.49
N ASN A 586 -18.11 -5.65 -17.62
CA ASN A 586 -17.93 -6.44 -16.38
C ASN A 586 -16.83 -5.87 -15.48
N PHE A 587 -16.73 -4.54 -15.37
CA PHE A 587 -15.56 -3.84 -14.82
C PHE A 587 -15.45 -3.84 -13.28
N GLY A 588 -16.31 -4.58 -12.58
CA GLY A 588 -16.35 -4.59 -11.11
C GLY A 588 -16.70 -3.20 -10.57
N THR A 589 -15.79 -2.58 -9.82
CA THR A 589 -15.89 -1.17 -9.42
C THR A 589 -14.95 -0.28 -10.23
N LEU A 590 -15.41 0.90 -10.68
CA LEU A 590 -14.55 1.96 -11.22
C LEU A 590 -14.63 3.18 -10.31
N THR A 591 -13.52 3.53 -9.65
CA THR A 591 -13.38 4.82 -8.95
C THR A 591 -12.72 5.84 -9.87
N ALA A 592 -13.36 6.99 -10.09
CA ALA A 592 -12.90 7.98 -11.07
C ALA A 592 -13.06 9.45 -10.64
N ASN A 593 -12.01 10.25 -10.90
CA ASN A 593 -12.04 11.72 -10.74
C ASN A 593 -11.37 12.37 -11.96
N LEU A 594 -12.19 12.71 -12.96
CA LEU A 594 -11.73 13.09 -14.30
C LEU A 594 -12.01 14.57 -14.61
N GLY A 595 -11.19 15.15 -15.46
CA GLY A 595 -11.42 16.51 -15.98
C GLY A 595 -12.41 16.42 -17.14
N THR A 596 -11.88 16.45 -18.36
CA THR A 596 -12.63 16.11 -19.57
C THR A 596 -12.45 14.63 -19.90
N VAL A 597 -13.56 13.97 -20.27
CA VAL A 597 -13.55 12.72 -21.03
C VAL A 597 -14.23 12.98 -22.38
N SER A 598 -13.54 12.71 -23.48
CA SER A 598 -14.06 12.99 -24.83
C SER A 598 -13.94 11.85 -25.84
N ALA A 599 -14.86 11.84 -26.81
CA ALA A 599 -14.85 10.93 -27.95
C ALA A 599 -15.26 11.62 -29.26
N SER A 600 -14.47 11.45 -30.33
CA SER A 600 -14.67 12.17 -31.61
C SER A 600 -15.49 11.42 -32.66
N ALA A 601 -15.63 10.10 -32.54
CA ALA A 601 -16.46 9.26 -33.42
C ALA A 601 -17.17 8.14 -32.64
N GLY A 602 -17.52 8.39 -31.37
CA GLY A 602 -18.04 7.39 -30.44
C GLY A 602 -18.52 7.97 -29.11
N PRO A 603 -18.84 7.12 -28.12
CA PRO A 603 -19.29 7.55 -26.80
C PRO A 603 -18.15 8.02 -25.87
N ALA A 604 -18.35 9.10 -25.12
CA ALA A 604 -17.42 9.54 -24.07
C ALA A 604 -17.27 8.48 -22.97
N LEU A 605 -18.37 7.84 -22.57
CA LEU A 605 -18.40 6.69 -21.66
C LEU A 605 -19.18 5.55 -22.31
N ALA A 606 -18.57 4.36 -22.42
CA ALA A 606 -19.23 3.12 -22.82
C ALA A 606 -19.00 2.05 -21.74
N LEU A 607 -19.94 1.96 -20.80
CA LEU A 607 -19.82 1.12 -19.63
C LEU A 607 -20.96 0.10 -19.57
N ASP A 608 -20.58 -1.16 -19.56
CA ASP A 608 -21.47 -2.32 -19.44
C ASP A 608 -21.15 -3.10 -18.16
N THR A 609 -22.14 -3.29 -17.31
CA THR A 609 -22.13 -4.14 -16.11
C THR A 609 -21.02 -3.81 -15.10
N GLY A 610 -21.37 -3.05 -14.06
CA GLY A 610 -20.45 -2.69 -12.98
C GLY A 610 -20.96 -1.58 -12.05
N THR A 611 -20.11 -1.13 -11.13
CA THR A 611 -20.42 -0.08 -10.15
C THR A 611 -19.48 1.12 -10.33
N LEU A 612 -20.06 2.30 -10.51
CA LEU A 612 -19.31 3.55 -10.56
C LEU A 612 -19.15 4.18 -9.17
N ASP A 613 -17.99 4.76 -8.93
CA ASP A 613 -17.77 5.84 -7.96
C ASP A 613 -17.07 6.98 -8.70
N ALA A 614 -17.84 7.77 -9.46
CA ALA A 614 -17.30 8.61 -10.51
C ALA A 614 -17.76 10.08 -10.45
N THR A 615 -16.78 10.98 -10.44
CA THR A 615 -16.99 12.41 -10.72
C THR A 615 -16.17 12.82 -11.93
N THR A 616 -16.80 13.54 -12.86
CA THR A 616 -16.14 14.11 -14.03
C THR A 616 -16.58 15.55 -14.21
N VAL A 617 -15.67 16.46 -14.56
CA VAL A 617 -16.05 17.85 -14.83
C VAL A 617 -16.84 17.92 -16.13
N ARG A 618 -16.37 17.22 -17.18
CA ARG A 618 -16.83 17.42 -18.55
C ARG A 618 -16.91 16.13 -19.38
N LEU A 619 -18.03 15.92 -20.08
CA LEU A 619 -18.22 14.83 -21.06
C LEU A 619 -18.53 15.37 -22.45
N ASP A 620 -17.62 15.19 -23.42
CA ASP A 620 -17.82 15.58 -24.82
C ASP A 620 -17.93 14.35 -25.73
N ALA A 621 -18.97 14.25 -26.55
CA ALA A 621 -19.12 13.12 -27.46
C ALA A 621 -19.67 13.55 -28.81
N ALA A 622 -19.04 13.07 -29.89
CA ALA A 622 -19.57 13.09 -31.24
C ALA A 622 -19.66 11.63 -31.73
N ASN A 623 -20.87 11.05 -31.76
CA ASN A 623 -21.10 9.69 -32.25
C ASN A 623 -21.96 9.70 -33.54
N PRO A 624 -21.34 9.58 -34.73
CA PRO A 624 -22.06 9.53 -36.00
C PRO A 624 -22.64 8.15 -36.33
N VAL A 625 -22.36 7.11 -35.53
CA VAL A 625 -22.86 5.74 -35.77
C VAL A 625 -24.38 5.72 -35.62
N ALA A 626 -25.09 5.24 -36.64
CA ALA A 626 -26.55 5.15 -36.64
C ALA A 626 -27.07 4.36 -35.43
N GLY A 627 -27.94 4.98 -34.61
CA GLY A 627 -28.43 4.39 -33.36
C GLY A 627 -27.42 4.37 -32.20
N GLY A 628 -26.18 4.83 -32.41
CA GLY A 628 -25.13 4.91 -31.39
C GLY A 628 -25.39 5.96 -30.32
N ALA A 629 -24.83 5.75 -29.13
CA ALA A 629 -24.99 6.65 -27.99
C ALA A 629 -23.77 7.57 -27.77
N GLY A 630 -23.98 8.77 -27.20
CA GLY A 630 -22.91 9.68 -26.80
C GLY A 630 -22.32 9.35 -25.42
N VAL A 631 -23.16 8.81 -24.53
CA VAL A 631 -22.83 8.15 -23.27
C VAL A 631 -23.76 6.95 -23.15
N SER A 632 -23.24 5.77 -22.84
CA SER A 632 -24.02 4.55 -22.60
C SER A 632 -23.61 3.91 -21.28
N LEU A 633 -24.60 3.74 -20.40
CA LEU A 633 -24.50 3.08 -19.09
C LEU A 633 -25.53 1.94 -19.07
N THR A 634 -25.07 0.70 -19.27
CA THR A 634 -25.94 -0.49 -19.33
C THR A 634 -25.56 -1.47 -18.21
N GLY A 635 -26.52 -1.87 -17.36
CA GLY A 635 -26.22 -2.70 -16.18
C GLY A 635 -25.35 -2.00 -15.12
N VAL A 636 -25.26 -0.66 -15.15
CA VAL A 636 -24.36 0.13 -14.30
C VAL A 636 -25.10 0.70 -13.09
N GLY A 637 -24.53 0.48 -11.90
CA GLY A 637 -24.95 1.11 -10.64
C GLY A 637 -23.91 2.06 -10.06
N GLY A 638 -24.14 2.51 -8.82
CA GLY A 638 -23.23 3.39 -8.08
C GLY A 638 -23.53 4.88 -8.27
N THR A 639 -22.50 5.71 -8.39
CA THR A 639 -22.60 7.18 -8.52
C THR A 639 -21.89 7.69 -9.77
N LEU A 640 -22.54 8.59 -10.50
CA LEU A 640 -21.91 9.40 -11.55
C LEU A 640 -22.35 10.87 -11.41
N SER A 641 -21.40 11.80 -11.38
CA SER A 641 -21.67 13.24 -11.44
C SER A 641 -20.89 13.92 -12.56
N VAL A 642 -21.60 14.64 -13.43
CA VAL A 642 -21.05 15.55 -14.44
C VAL A 642 -21.32 16.99 -13.99
N THR A 643 -20.28 17.82 -13.89
CA THR A 643 -20.35 19.11 -13.19
C THR A 643 -19.79 20.30 -13.99
N GLY A 644 -20.64 21.00 -14.73
CA GLY A 644 -20.28 22.27 -15.37
C GLY A 644 -20.33 23.50 -14.45
N THR A 645 -19.76 24.61 -14.91
CA THR A 645 -19.74 25.93 -14.26
C THR A 645 -20.13 27.04 -15.24
N GLY A 646 -20.93 28.03 -14.80
CA GLY A 646 -21.38 29.11 -15.68
C GLY A 646 -22.43 28.66 -16.70
N THR A 647 -22.02 28.46 -17.95
CA THR A 647 -22.87 28.17 -19.12
C THR A 647 -23.29 26.70 -19.22
N ALA A 648 -24.37 26.41 -19.94
CA ALA A 648 -24.99 25.08 -20.03
C ALA A 648 -24.24 24.05 -20.91
N ASP A 649 -23.03 24.37 -21.40
CA ASP A 649 -22.14 23.52 -22.20
C ASP A 649 -20.81 23.21 -21.48
N SER A 650 -20.59 23.79 -20.30
CA SER A 650 -19.38 23.67 -19.50
C SER A 650 -19.16 22.25 -18.94
N GLY A 651 -20.25 21.54 -18.62
CA GLY A 651 -20.27 20.11 -18.30
C GLY A 651 -20.07 19.20 -19.53
N GLY A 652 -19.94 19.79 -20.72
CA GLY A 652 -19.60 19.12 -21.97
C GLY A 652 -20.74 19.09 -22.98
N THR A 653 -20.37 18.85 -24.24
CA THR A 653 -21.29 18.82 -25.38
C THR A 653 -21.38 17.43 -25.98
N VAL A 654 -22.58 16.88 -26.00
CA VAL A 654 -22.91 15.55 -26.53
C VAL A 654 -23.75 15.66 -27.80
N THR A 655 -23.40 14.90 -28.82
CA THR A 655 -24.08 14.76 -30.11
C THR A 655 -23.99 13.31 -30.57
N ALA A 656 -25.12 12.63 -30.75
CA ALA A 656 -25.13 11.21 -31.11
C ALA A 656 -26.34 10.82 -31.98
N SER A 657 -26.10 10.15 -33.11
CA SER A 657 -27.17 9.80 -34.06
C SER A 657 -28.31 8.98 -33.43
N GLY A 658 -28.03 8.15 -32.41
CA GLY A 658 -29.05 7.48 -31.60
C GLY A 658 -29.47 8.30 -30.37
N THR A 659 -28.68 8.27 -29.30
CA THR A 659 -29.06 8.87 -28.01
C THR A 659 -27.90 9.62 -27.37
N GLY A 660 -28.09 10.85 -26.91
CA GLY A 660 -27.04 11.60 -26.23
C GLY A 660 -26.59 10.90 -24.95
N TYR A 661 -27.47 10.81 -23.96
CA TYR A 661 -27.27 10.04 -22.72
C TYR A 661 -28.23 8.85 -22.67
N GLN A 662 -27.70 7.62 -22.75
CA GLN A 662 -28.46 6.38 -22.65
C GLN A 662 -28.20 5.70 -21.30
N ILE A 663 -29.26 5.52 -20.51
CA ILE A 663 -29.20 4.98 -19.14
C ILE A 663 -30.11 3.75 -19.06
N LYS A 664 -29.53 2.59 -18.78
CA LYS A 664 -30.22 1.31 -18.58
C LYS A 664 -29.65 0.60 -17.35
N PRO A 665 -30.18 0.79 -16.13
CA PRO A 665 -29.56 0.24 -14.92
C PRO A 665 -29.68 -1.29 -14.81
N GLY A 666 -30.60 -1.93 -15.53
CA GLY A 666 -30.85 -3.38 -15.41
C GLY A 666 -31.33 -3.71 -14.00
N ALA A 667 -30.59 -4.55 -13.26
CA ALA A 667 -30.83 -4.84 -11.85
C ALA A 667 -30.16 -3.84 -10.86
N ALA A 668 -29.37 -2.87 -11.35
CA ALA A 668 -28.52 -2.03 -10.50
C ALA A 668 -29.22 -0.76 -9.96
N ALA A 669 -28.66 -0.15 -8.92
CA ALA A 669 -29.10 1.14 -8.40
C ALA A 669 -28.07 2.23 -8.77
N LEU A 670 -28.51 3.25 -9.51
CA LEU A 670 -27.64 4.32 -10.03
C LEU A 670 -28.08 5.70 -9.54
N GLN A 671 -27.16 6.48 -9.00
CA GLN A 671 -27.32 7.92 -8.76
C GLN A 671 -26.59 8.66 -9.88
N PHE A 672 -27.29 9.48 -10.67
CA PHE A 672 -26.71 10.17 -11.82
C PHE A 672 -27.06 11.66 -11.79
N THR A 673 -26.04 12.52 -11.75
CA THR A 673 -26.18 13.97 -11.83
C THR A 673 -25.59 14.52 -13.12
N LEU A 674 -26.37 15.35 -13.81
CA LEU A 674 -25.97 16.19 -14.93
C LEU A 674 -26.22 17.66 -14.56
N ASP A 675 -25.16 18.46 -14.37
CA ASP A 675 -25.23 19.91 -14.26
C ASP A 675 -24.56 20.57 -15.46
N ARG A 676 -25.29 21.48 -16.13
CA ARG A 676 -24.78 22.29 -17.26
C ARG A 676 -24.17 21.47 -18.41
N VAL A 677 -24.86 20.43 -18.85
CA VAL A 677 -24.49 19.67 -20.06
C VAL A 677 -25.32 20.12 -21.26
N LYS A 678 -24.70 20.15 -22.45
CA LYS A 678 -25.38 20.45 -23.71
C LYS A 678 -25.56 19.17 -24.51
N VAL A 679 -26.80 18.82 -24.85
CA VAL A 679 -27.12 17.68 -25.71
C VAL A 679 -27.83 18.19 -26.96
N GLN A 680 -27.12 18.10 -28.08
CA GLN A 680 -27.55 18.71 -29.33
C GLN A 680 -27.66 17.67 -30.45
N ASN A 681 -28.55 17.91 -31.41
CA ASN A 681 -28.63 17.21 -32.71
C ASN A 681 -28.61 15.67 -32.60
N SER A 682 -29.14 15.10 -31.52
CA SER A 682 -29.16 13.66 -31.27
C SER A 682 -30.55 13.08 -31.58
N GLY A 683 -30.68 11.77 -31.80
CA GLY A 683 -31.99 11.14 -32.00
C GLY A 683 -32.92 11.37 -30.80
N THR A 684 -32.46 11.01 -29.61
CA THR A 684 -33.03 11.43 -28.32
C THR A 684 -31.93 12.07 -27.48
N GLY A 685 -32.20 13.18 -26.77
CA GLY A 685 -31.21 13.86 -25.94
C GLY A 685 -30.77 13.01 -24.73
N LEU A 686 -31.67 12.80 -23.77
CA LEU A 686 -31.49 11.82 -22.71
C LEU A 686 -32.59 10.76 -22.80
N SER A 687 -32.22 9.48 -22.74
CA SER A 687 -33.16 8.34 -22.62
C SER A 687 -32.76 7.50 -21.41
N PHE A 688 -33.65 7.43 -20.42
CA PHE A 688 -33.63 6.43 -19.36
C PHE A 688 -34.63 5.32 -19.71
N ARG A 689 -34.23 4.06 -19.57
CA ARG A 689 -35.12 2.91 -19.75
C ARG A 689 -34.81 1.78 -18.75
N THR A 690 -35.86 1.16 -18.23
CA THR A 690 -35.83 -0.21 -17.72
C THR A 690 -36.78 -1.08 -18.53
N GLU A 691 -36.45 -2.35 -18.74
CA GLU A 691 -37.35 -3.32 -19.36
C GLU A 691 -38.19 -4.02 -18.26
N ALA A 692 -39.32 -4.66 -18.58
CA ALA A 692 -40.25 -5.21 -17.58
C ALA A 692 -39.68 -6.30 -16.63
N SER A 693 -38.51 -6.87 -16.96
CA SER A 693 -37.77 -7.83 -16.13
C SER A 693 -36.78 -7.18 -15.14
N ASP A 694 -36.53 -5.87 -15.26
CA ASP A 694 -35.54 -5.17 -14.46
C ASP A 694 -36.03 -4.87 -13.04
N SER A 695 -35.11 -4.87 -12.09
CA SER A 695 -35.34 -4.51 -10.67
C SER A 695 -34.53 -3.29 -10.22
N GLY A 696 -33.70 -2.75 -11.10
CA GLY A 696 -32.87 -1.58 -10.85
C GLY A 696 -33.65 -0.27 -10.79
N ARG A 697 -32.99 0.77 -10.28
CA ARG A 697 -33.58 2.10 -10.09
C ARG A 697 -32.59 3.21 -10.38
N VAL A 698 -33.08 4.36 -10.82
CA VAL A 698 -32.28 5.58 -10.96
C VAL A 698 -32.72 6.66 -9.96
N SER A 699 -31.74 7.39 -9.43
CA SER A 699 -31.92 8.74 -8.89
C SER A 699 -31.24 9.72 -9.84
N LEU A 700 -32.02 10.29 -10.76
CA LEU A 700 -31.54 11.13 -11.85
C LEU A 700 -31.78 12.60 -11.53
N THR A 701 -30.70 13.38 -11.43
CA THR A 701 -30.75 14.85 -11.35
C THR A 701 -30.22 15.45 -12.64
N VAL A 702 -31.04 16.24 -13.34
CA VAL A 702 -30.62 17.03 -14.51
C VAL A 702 -30.94 18.49 -14.22
N ARG A 703 -29.91 19.34 -14.20
CA ARG A 703 -30.07 20.76 -13.88
C ARG A 703 -29.26 21.69 -14.78
N ASN A 704 -29.81 22.89 -15.02
CA ASN A 704 -29.19 23.98 -15.79
C ASN A 704 -28.68 23.56 -17.19
N SER A 705 -29.23 22.49 -17.78
CA SER A 705 -28.71 21.82 -18.97
C SER A 705 -29.56 22.13 -20.21
N THR A 706 -28.95 22.04 -21.41
CA THR A 706 -29.62 22.40 -22.67
C THR A 706 -29.77 21.19 -23.58
N PHE A 707 -30.99 20.94 -24.06
CA PHE A 707 -31.35 19.88 -24.99
C PHE A 707 -31.90 20.50 -26.28
N GLU A 708 -31.11 20.58 -27.36
CA GLU A 708 -31.51 21.29 -28.59
C GLU A 708 -31.41 20.47 -29.88
N GLY A 709 -32.29 20.74 -30.85
CA GLY A 709 -32.28 20.07 -32.15
C GLY A 709 -32.46 18.55 -32.12
N ASN A 710 -32.94 17.97 -31.00
CA ASN A 710 -33.04 16.52 -30.86
C ASN A 710 -34.27 15.96 -31.62
N GLY A 711 -34.07 14.88 -32.35
CA GLY A 711 -34.96 14.42 -33.43
C GLY A 711 -36.32 13.89 -32.95
N SER A 712 -36.33 13.11 -31.87
CA SER A 712 -37.48 12.37 -31.34
C SER A 712 -37.93 12.88 -29.96
N ALA A 713 -36.99 13.10 -29.04
CA ALA A 713 -37.26 13.73 -27.75
C ALA A 713 -36.05 14.50 -27.19
N GLY A 714 -36.30 15.54 -26.40
CA GLY A 714 -35.26 16.18 -25.58
C GLY A 714 -34.86 15.32 -24.38
N ILE A 715 -35.82 14.99 -23.53
CA ILE A 715 -35.68 14.05 -22.40
C ILE A 715 -36.78 12.98 -22.51
N GLU A 716 -36.42 11.72 -22.35
CA GLU A 716 -37.32 10.57 -22.35
C GLU A 716 -37.01 9.64 -21.17
N LEU A 717 -38.03 9.27 -20.40
CA LEU A 717 -37.97 8.43 -19.22
C LEU A 717 -39.00 7.29 -19.37
N LEU A 718 -38.51 6.06 -19.49
CA LEU A 718 -39.29 4.85 -19.76
C LEU A 718 -39.09 3.78 -18.66
N PRO A 719 -39.68 3.95 -17.46
CA PRO A 719 -39.66 2.93 -16.43
C PRO A 719 -40.75 1.88 -16.64
N ASP A 720 -40.33 0.68 -17.05
CA ASP A 720 -41.22 -0.48 -17.19
C ASP A 720 -40.89 -1.60 -16.19
N GLY A 721 -39.66 -1.60 -15.65
CA GLY A 721 -39.17 -2.54 -14.62
C GLY A 721 -39.48 -2.10 -13.18
N SER A 722 -39.45 -3.05 -12.24
CA SER A 722 -40.06 -2.96 -10.90
C SER A 722 -39.40 -1.97 -9.91
N GLY A 723 -38.34 -1.27 -10.27
CA GLY A 723 -37.70 -0.27 -9.40
C GLY A 723 -38.53 1.01 -9.26
N SER A 724 -38.52 1.62 -8.07
CA SER A 724 -39.05 2.98 -7.87
C SER A 724 -37.95 4.01 -8.12
N ASN A 725 -38.19 4.94 -9.04
CA ASN A 725 -37.22 5.89 -9.57
C ASN A 725 -37.48 7.32 -9.07
N LEU A 726 -36.43 8.13 -9.03
CA LEU A 726 -36.45 9.51 -8.55
C LEU A 726 -35.89 10.44 -9.63
N PHE A 727 -36.67 11.45 -10.05
CA PHE A 727 -36.35 12.32 -11.16
C PHE A 727 -36.42 13.81 -10.77
N THR A 728 -35.26 14.47 -10.64
CA THR A 728 -35.15 15.91 -10.37
C THR A 728 -34.71 16.64 -11.64
N LEU A 729 -35.62 17.37 -12.29
CA LEU A 729 -35.36 18.07 -13.54
C LEU A 729 -35.55 19.58 -13.33
N THR A 730 -34.47 20.35 -13.17
CA THR A 730 -34.52 21.75 -12.71
C THR A 730 -33.82 22.75 -13.62
N GLY A 731 -34.52 23.79 -14.08
CA GLY A 731 -33.91 24.91 -14.80
C GLY A 731 -33.31 24.56 -16.17
N ASN A 732 -33.74 23.45 -16.79
CA ASN A 732 -33.22 23.01 -18.08
C ASN A 732 -33.93 23.73 -19.23
N THR A 733 -33.23 23.88 -20.37
CA THR A 733 -33.80 24.44 -21.62
C THR A 733 -33.91 23.33 -22.67
N ILE A 734 -35.10 23.15 -23.25
CA ILE A 734 -35.35 22.17 -24.30
C ILE A 734 -35.84 22.90 -25.56
N ARG A 735 -35.08 22.84 -26.66
CA ARG A 735 -35.31 23.60 -27.89
C ARG A 735 -35.10 22.78 -29.16
N ASN A 736 -36.06 21.91 -29.48
CA ASN A 736 -36.00 21.07 -30.67
C ASN A 736 -36.68 21.72 -31.88
N THR A 737 -36.04 21.64 -33.05
CA THR A 737 -36.52 22.19 -34.32
C THR A 737 -37.31 21.18 -35.16
N THR A 738 -37.29 19.90 -34.81
CA THR A 738 -38.32 18.93 -35.22
C THR A 738 -39.54 19.06 -34.31
N GLY A 739 -40.71 18.62 -34.76
CA GLY A 739 -41.92 18.52 -33.93
C GLY A 739 -41.89 17.33 -32.95
N SER A 740 -40.74 17.14 -32.29
CA SER A 740 -40.45 16.12 -31.27
C SER A 740 -41.09 16.43 -29.92
N THR A 741 -41.05 15.48 -28.99
CA THR A 741 -41.51 15.74 -27.61
C THR A 741 -40.42 16.43 -26.81
N GLY A 742 -40.75 17.44 -25.99
CA GLY A 742 -39.76 18.12 -25.17
C GLY A 742 -39.26 17.22 -24.04
N LEU A 743 -40.16 16.89 -23.12
CA LEU A 743 -39.93 15.99 -21.98
C LEU A 743 -41.01 14.91 -21.97
N ALA A 744 -40.63 13.63 -21.89
CA ALA A 744 -41.56 12.52 -21.76
C ALA A 744 -41.22 11.64 -20.56
N TYR A 745 -42.18 11.44 -19.67
CA TYR A 745 -42.25 10.30 -18.76
C TYR A 745 -43.39 9.39 -19.22
N ARG A 746 -43.11 8.12 -19.47
CA ARG A 746 -44.08 7.10 -19.89
C ARG A 746 -43.73 5.77 -19.24
N ALA A 747 -44.53 5.34 -18.26
CA ALA A 747 -44.24 4.15 -17.47
C ALA A 747 -45.19 2.99 -17.79
N GLN A 748 -44.68 1.84 -18.20
CA GLN A 748 -45.47 0.63 -18.46
C GLN A 748 -45.44 -0.40 -17.33
N HIS A 749 -44.91 0.00 -16.14
CA HIS A 749 -44.94 -0.74 -14.87
C HIS A 749 -46.11 -1.72 -14.72
N ALA A 750 -45.80 -2.98 -14.36
CA ALA A 750 -46.81 -3.93 -13.91
C ALA A 750 -47.52 -3.45 -12.62
N PRO A 751 -48.75 -3.92 -12.32
CA PRO A 751 -49.40 -3.65 -11.03
C PRO A 751 -48.52 -4.10 -9.85
N GLY A 752 -48.20 -3.18 -8.94
CA GLY A 752 -47.27 -3.46 -7.84
C GLY A 752 -47.08 -2.27 -6.89
N SER A 753 -46.14 -2.40 -5.96
CA SER A 753 -45.85 -1.38 -4.93
C SER A 753 -44.93 -0.25 -5.38
N SER A 754 -44.49 -0.24 -6.64
CA SER A 754 -43.50 0.69 -7.16
C SER A 754 -44.11 2.06 -7.45
N VAL A 755 -43.46 3.11 -6.93
CA VAL A 755 -43.93 4.50 -7.05
C VAL A 755 -42.80 5.39 -7.54
N ASP A 756 -42.85 5.75 -8.82
CA ASP A 756 -41.92 6.73 -9.37
C ASP A 756 -42.26 8.16 -8.91
N GLN A 757 -41.22 8.97 -8.69
CA GLN A 757 -41.36 10.30 -8.12
C GLN A 757 -40.58 11.35 -8.94
N GLY A 758 -41.27 12.40 -9.38
CA GLY A 758 -40.73 13.41 -10.28
C GLY A 758 -40.96 14.85 -9.83
N ARG A 759 -39.90 15.66 -9.81
CA ARG A 759 -39.94 17.10 -9.55
C ARG A 759 -39.34 17.83 -10.74
N ILE A 760 -40.22 18.46 -11.52
CA ILE A 760 -39.91 19.14 -12.77
C ILE A 760 -40.14 20.63 -12.54
N THR A 761 -39.06 21.38 -12.31
CA THR A 761 -39.14 22.76 -11.79
C THR A 761 -38.37 23.79 -12.63
N GLY A 762 -39.04 24.87 -13.04
CA GLY A 762 -38.40 26.01 -13.70
C GLY A 762 -37.79 25.72 -15.09
N ASN A 763 -38.18 24.63 -15.75
CA ASN A 763 -37.65 24.28 -17.06
C ASN A 763 -38.35 25.09 -18.17
N THR A 764 -37.62 25.41 -19.24
CA THR A 764 -38.13 26.10 -20.43
C THR A 764 -38.19 25.14 -21.62
N VAL A 765 -39.35 25.05 -22.28
CA VAL A 765 -39.58 24.19 -23.46
C VAL A 765 -40.10 25.01 -24.63
N ASN A 766 -39.41 24.94 -25.76
CA ASN A 766 -39.76 25.64 -26.99
C ASN A 766 -39.47 24.77 -28.22
N LEU A 767 -40.48 24.01 -28.65
CA LEU A 767 -40.44 23.06 -29.75
C LEU A 767 -41.04 23.64 -31.02
N ALA A 768 -40.67 23.10 -32.18
CA ALA A 768 -41.36 23.37 -33.42
C ALA A 768 -42.85 22.93 -33.37
N THR A 769 -43.65 23.57 -34.22
CA THR A 769 -45.13 23.49 -34.26
C THR A 769 -45.65 22.61 -35.40
N THR A 770 -44.77 21.84 -36.04
CA THR A 770 -44.97 21.19 -37.35
C THR A 770 -44.97 19.65 -37.31
N GLY A 771 -45.10 19.04 -36.12
CA GLY A 771 -45.14 17.58 -35.96
C GLY A 771 -46.29 17.12 -35.06
N SER A 772 -45.97 16.30 -34.04
CA SER A 772 -46.97 15.72 -33.14
C SER A 772 -46.52 15.62 -31.67
N GLY A 773 -45.33 16.14 -31.34
CA GLY A 773 -44.79 16.13 -29.99
C GLY A 773 -45.47 17.12 -29.03
N ASN A 774 -45.52 16.71 -27.76
CA ASN A 774 -45.97 17.56 -26.66
C ASN A 774 -44.80 18.37 -26.07
N GLY A 775 -45.10 19.50 -25.42
CA GLY A 775 -44.13 20.23 -24.59
C GLY A 775 -43.57 19.35 -23.47
N MET A 776 -44.45 18.86 -22.59
CA MET A 776 -44.16 17.73 -21.70
C MET A 776 -45.28 16.69 -21.69
N THR A 777 -44.91 15.44 -21.42
CA THR A 777 -45.83 14.32 -21.19
C THR A 777 -45.49 13.63 -19.88
N VAL A 778 -46.47 13.38 -19.02
CA VAL A 778 -46.36 12.50 -17.85
C VAL A 778 -47.49 11.49 -17.94
N SER A 779 -47.15 10.23 -18.24
CA SER A 779 -48.11 9.19 -18.59
C SER A 779 -47.81 7.90 -17.82
N VAL A 780 -48.75 7.45 -17.00
CA VAL A 780 -48.81 6.06 -16.53
C VAL A 780 -49.59 5.26 -17.57
N GLN A 781 -48.95 4.23 -18.13
CA GLN A 781 -49.45 3.41 -19.25
C GLN A 781 -49.63 1.94 -18.87
N GLY A 782 -49.10 1.52 -17.72
CA GLY A 782 -49.31 0.23 -17.08
C GLY A 782 -50.13 0.32 -15.79
N GLY A 783 -49.94 -0.64 -14.90
CA GLY A 783 -50.61 -0.75 -13.59
C GLY A 783 -49.86 -0.12 -12.40
N GLY A 784 -48.67 0.44 -12.61
CA GLY A 784 -47.89 1.08 -11.54
C GLY A 784 -48.42 2.45 -11.08
N ALA A 785 -47.69 3.08 -10.14
CA ALA A 785 -48.04 4.38 -9.59
C ALA A 785 -46.93 5.44 -9.81
N ALA A 786 -47.32 6.71 -9.90
CA ALA A 786 -46.41 7.83 -10.13
C ALA A 786 -46.87 9.10 -9.38
N ARG A 787 -45.92 9.89 -8.85
CA ARG A 787 -46.16 11.18 -8.18
C ARG A 787 -45.30 12.27 -8.79
N PHE A 788 -45.93 13.30 -9.35
CA PHE A 788 -45.24 14.35 -10.09
C PHE A 788 -45.61 15.76 -9.62
N LEU A 789 -44.60 16.58 -9.34
CA LEU A 789 -44.71 18.03 -9.17
C LEU A 789 -44.12 18.72 -10.41
N LEU A 790 -44.97 19.39 -11.18
CA LEU A 790 -44.58 20.28 -12.27
C LEU A 790 -44.79 21.72 -11.80
N GLU A 791 -43.71 22.46 -11.59
CA GLU A 791 -43.78 23.77 -10.93
C GLU A 791 -42.95 24.85 -11.65
N ASN A 792 -43.56 26.01 -11.90
CA ASN A 792 -42.94 27.19 -12.52
C ASN A 792 -42.26 26.94 -13.90
N ASN A 793 -42.66 25.90 -14.63
CA ASN A 793 -42.12 25.64 -15.98
C ASN A 793 -42.74 26.57 -17.03
N THR A 794 -41.99 26.86 -18.09
CA THR A 794 -42.41 27.71 -19.21
C THR A 794 -42.44 26.91 -20.50
N ILE A 795 -43.58 26.83 -21.18
CA ILE A 795 -43.79 26.01 -22.37
C ILE A 795 -44.44 26.88 -23.45
N ASN A 796 -43.64 27.26 -24.45
CA ASN A 796 -44.02 28.28 -25.45
C ASN A 796 -43.94 27.75 -26.89
N GLY A 797 -43.59 26.48 -27.08
CA GLY A 797 -43.49 25.81 -28.39
C GLY A 797 -43.83 24.33 -28.25
N TYR A 798 -44.84 23.85 -28.98
CA TYR A 798 -45.31 22.46 -29.02
C TYR A 798 -46.13 22.18 -30.29
N SER A 799 -46.34 20.91 -30.64
CA SER A 799 -47.07 20.49 -31.86
C SER A 799 -48.42 19.79 -31.59
N LEU A 800 -48.72 19.38 -30.35
CA LEU A 800 -50.00 18.74 -30.01
C LEU A 800 -50.61 19.29 -28.71
N TYR A 801 -49.94 19.05 -27.57
CA TYR A 801 -50.30 19.65 -26.28
C TYR A 801 -49.07 20.30 -25.62
N GLY A 802 -49.25 21.39 -24.88
CA GLY A 802 -48.19 21.99 -24.06
C GLY A 802 -47.82 21.07 -22.90
N LEU A 803 -48.81 20.61 -22.14
CA LEU A 803 -48.69 19.51 -21.18
C LEU A 803 -49.70 18.40 -21.51
N SER A 804 -49.31 17.15 -21.34
CA SER A 804 -50.23 16.01 -21.37
C SER A 804 -50.02 15.12 -20.15
N LEU A 805 -51.03 15.03 -19.28
CA LEU A 805 -51.04 14.15 -18.11
C LEU A 805 -52.02 13.01 -18.36
N SER A 806 -51.60 11.76 -18.14
CA SER A 806 -52.54 10.63 -18.23
C SER A 806 -52.25 9.47 -17.29
N ALA A 807 -53.32 8.81 -16.86
CA ALA A 807 -53.31 7.45 -16.35
C ALA A 807 -54.19 6.62 -17.28
N GLN A 808 -53.62 5.64 -17.97
CA GLN A 808 -54.22 4.90 -19.08
C GLN A 808 -53.63 3.50 -19.19
N GLY A 809 -54.32 2.58 -19.88
CA GLY A 809 -53.84 1.19 -20.04
C GLY A 809 -54.12 0.53 -21.38
N GLY A 810 -54.97 1.13 -22.23
CA GLY A 810 -55.33 0.58 -23.55
C GLY A 810 -56.11 -0.75 -23.51
N SER A 811 -56.44 -1.24 -22.31
CA SER A 811 -57.01 -2.56 -22.06
C SER A 811 -57.86 -2.55 -20.79
N ALA A 812 -59.00 -3.22 -20.83
CA ALA A 812 -59.91 -3.28 -19.69
C ALA A 812 -59.25 -3.98 -18.48
N GLY A 813 -59.51 -3.48 -17.28
CA GLY A 813 -58.89 -3.95 -16.04
C GLY A 813 -57.50 -3.37 -15.70
N SER A 814 -56.88 -2.58 -16.58
CA SER A 814 -55.66 -1.84 -16.22
C SER A 814 -55.95 -0.75 -15.17
N ALA A 815 -55.08 -0.62 -14.17
CA ALA A 815 -55.37 0.07 -12.89
C ALA A 815 -54.18 0.87 -12.32
N GLY A 816 -53.43 1.57 -13.17
CA GLY A 816 -52.36 2.48 -12.76
C GLY A 816 -52.86 3.81 -12.18
N ARG A 817 -52.00 4.49 -11.41
CA ARG A 817 -52.32 5.76 -10.74
C ARG A 817 -51.27 6.84 -11.02
N LEU A 818 -51.71 8.02 -11.48
CA LEU A 818 -50.90 9.23 -11.56
C LEU A 818 -51.44 10.29 -10.59
N ASP A 819 -50.63 10.68 -9.62
CA ASP A 819 -50.80 11.90 -8.82
C ASP A 819 -49.95 13.01 -9.43
N ALA A 820 -50.56 14.12 -9.87
CA ALA A 820 -49.85 15.24 -10.48
C ALA A 820 -50.31 16.60 -9.90
N THR A 821 -49.38 17.36 -9.31
CA THR A 821 -49.57 18.80 -9.05
C THR A 821 -48.91 19.61 -10.16
N LEU A 822 -49.68 20.53 -10.75
CA LEU A 822 -49.22 21.60 -11.63
C LEU A 822 -49.36 22.93 -10.88
N ARG A 823 -48.24 23.59 -10.55
CA ARG A 823 -48.22 24.87 -9.82
C ARG A 823 -47.47 25.96 -10.59
N GLY A 824 -48.10 27.11 -10.84
CA GLY A 824 -47.38 28.28 -11.38
C GLY A 824 -46.80 28.13 -12.79
N ASN A 825 -47.15 27.08 -13.55
CA ASN A 825 -46.59 26.86 -14.88
C ASN A 825 -47.20 27.84 -15.89
N THR A 826 -46.38 28.32 -16.83
CA THR A 826 -46.81 29.07 -18.01
C THR A 826 -46.82 28.14 -19.21
N VAL A 827 -48.01 27.89 -19.77
CA VAL A 827 -48.21 27.14 -21.01
C VAL A 827 -48.84 28.10 -22.01
N SER A 828 -47.99 28.80 -22.76
CA SER A 828 -48.44 29.78 -23.76
C SER A 828 -48.48 29.16 -25.15
N THR A 829 -49.53 29.49 -25.89
CA THR A 829 -49.75 29.08 -27.27
C THR A 829 -48.63 29.53 -28.21
N PRO A 830 -48.04 28.61 -29.00
CA PRO A 830 -47.13 28.98 -30.08
C PRO A 830 -47.89 29.78 -31.14
N ALA A 831 -47.20 30.65 -31.88
CA ALA A 831 -47.75 31.34 -33.05
C ALA A 831 -47.87 30.38 -34.25
N ALA A 832 -48.78 29.40 -34.13
CA ALA A 832 -49.01 28.34 -35.11
C ALA A 832 -50.37 28.52 -35.81
N ALA A 833 -50.47 28.01 -37.05
CA ALA A 833 -51.74 27.93 -37.79
C ALA A 833 -52.58 26.68 -37.44
N LEU A 834 -52.22 25.94 -36.37
CA LEU A 834 -52.89 24.70 -35.98
C LEU A 834 -53.71 24.88 -34.68
N PRO A 835 -54.89 24.25 -34.57
CA PRO A 835 -55.68 24.24 -33.34
C PRO A 835 -55.06 23.29 -32.30
N LEU A 836 -54.47 23.86 -31.24
CA LEU A 836 -53.77 23.11 -30.18
C LEU A 836 -54.40 23.38 -28.80
N ASP A 837 -54.65 22.33 -28.00
CA ASP A 837 -55.04 22.48 -26.59
C ASP A 837 -53.79 22.71 -25.70
N GLY A 838 -53.90 23.52 -24.65
CA GLY A 838 -52.75 23.84 -23.77
C GLY A 838 -52.32 22.68 -22.85
N VAL A 839 -53.22 22.23 -21.99
CA VAL A 839 -53.04 21.14 -21.03
C VAL A 839 -54.09 20.06 -21.27
N ASN A 840 -53.65 18.85 -21.61
CA ASN A 840 -54.51 17.67 -21.76
C ASN A 840 -54.49 16.80 -20.50
N LEU A 841 -55.67 16.52 -19.94
CA LEU A 841 -55.89 15.67 -18.77
C LEU A 841 -56.72 14.43 -19.17
N LEU A 842 -56.13 13.24 -19.11
CA LEU A 842 -56.76 12.00 -19.60
C LEU A 842 -56.75 10.90 -18.52
N SER A 843 -57.93 10.54 -18.01
CA SER A 843 -58.12 9.31 -17.24
C SER A 843 -58.75 8.23 -18.12
N GLY A 844 -57.93 7.29 -18.56
CA GLY A 844 -58.31 6.15 -19.40
C GLY A 844 -58.15 6.36 -20.91
N ALA A 845 -57.67 5.33 -21.62
CA ALA A 845 -57.65 5.33 -23.09
C ALA A 845 -58.90 4.65 -23.67
N ALA A 846 -59.29 3.50 -23.14
CA ALA A 846 -60.49 2.73 -23.43
C ALA A 846 -61.47 2.68 -22.24
N ASP A 847 -62.70 2.27 -22.49
CA ASP A 847 -63.72 2.04 -21.48
C ASP A 847 -63.54 0.65 -20.83
N GLY A 848 -63.79 0.53 -19.53
CA GLY A 848 -63.48 -0.66 -18.72
C GLY A 848 -62.06 -0.66 -18.12
N GLU A 849 -61.26 0.36 -18.37
CA GLU A 849 -60.07 0.68 -17.57
C GLU A 849 -60.46 1.12 -16.15
N GLN A 850 -59.59 0.87 -15.16
CA GLN A 850 -59.76 1.26 -13.74
C GLN A 850 -58.71 2.31 -13.30
N ASN A 851 -58.00 2.88 -14.27
CA ASN A 851 -56.94 3.87 -14.06
C ASN A 851 -57.41 5.09 -13.26
N THR A 852 -56.49 5.69 -12.49
CA THR A 852 -56.76 6.85 -11.63
C THR A 852 -55.82 8.00 -11.98
N LEU A 853 -56.38 9.11 -12.49
CA LEU A 853 -55.68 10.38 -12.60
C LEU A 853 -56.13 11.31 -11.46
N CYS A 854 -55.21 11.68 -10.58
CA CYS A 854 -55.40 12.79 -9.65
C CYS A 854 -54.63 14.00 -10.17
N ALA A 855 -55.34 15.12 -10.41
CA ALA A 855 -54.74 16.33 -10.97
C ALA A 855 -55.06 17.55 -10.09
N ASN A 856 -54.03 18.15 -9.51
CA ASN A 856 -54.10 19.38 -8.73
C ASN A 856 -53.52 20.54 -9.55
N LEU A 857 -54.38 21.35 -10.17
CA LEU A 857 -53.97 22.48 -11.01
C LEU A 857 -54.18 23.79 -10.26
N ASP A 858 -53.08 24.48 -9.94
CA ASP A 858 -53.08 25.67 -9.09
C ASP A 858 -52.19 26.80 -9.65
N ASN A 859 -52.76 28.01 -9.79
CA ASN A 859 -52.09 29.21 -10.27
C ASN A 859 -51.32 29.07 -11.61
N ASN A 860 -51.73 28.18 -12.51
CA ASN A 860 -51.10 28.07 -13.84
C ASN A 860 -51.63 29.16 -14.78
N HIS A 861 -50.80 29.64 -15.70
CA HIS A 861 -51.21 30.49 -16.83
C HIS A 861 -51.23 29.63 -18.09
N VAL A 862 -52.42 29.36 -18.64
CA VAL A 862 -52.59 28.35 -19.71
C VAL A 862 -53.50 28.89 -20.82
N SER A 863 -52.98 28.94 -22.05
CA SER A 863 -53.78 29.17 -23.26
C SER A 863 -53.80 27.95 -24.19
N GLY A 864 -54.85 27.83 -24.99
CA GLY A 864 -54.95 26.93 -26.15
C GLY A 864 -55.20 27.77 -27.40
N ASN A 865 -54.69 27.33 -28.56
CA ASN A 865 -54.56 28.19 -29.73
C ASN A 865 -55.92 28.39 -30.44
N PRO A 866 -56.49 29.61 -30.48
CA PRO A 866 -57.85 29.82 -30.95
C PRO A 866 -57.87 30.02 -32.47
N ASP A 867 -58.02 28.92 -33.20
CA ASP A 867 -58.52 28.96 -34.59
C ASP A 867 -60.03 29.23 -34.57
N PRO A 868 -60.56 30.29 -35.24
CA PRO A 868 -61.99 30.57 -35.30
C PRO A 868 -62.89 29.42 -35.78
N GLY A 869 -62.34 28.44 -36.51
CA GLY A 869 -63.04 27.25 -36.98
C GLY A 869 -62.98 26.04 -36.04
N ALA A 870 -62.16 26.06 -34.99
CA ALA A 870 -61.82 24.87 -34.22
C ALA A 870 -62.06 25.01 -32.71
N VAL A 871 -62.54 23.94 -32.09
CA VAL A 871 -62.80 23.90 -30.66
C VAL A 871 -61.50 23.52 -29.92
N THR A 872 -60.76 24.52 -29.44
CA THR A 872 -59.56 24.38 -28.58
C THR A 872 -59.78 24.99 -27.20
N SER A 873 -58.91 24.69 -26.23
CA SER A 873 -59.00 25.22 -24.86
C SER A 873 -57.65 25.26 -24.15
N GLY A 874 -57.53 26.14 -23.15
CA GLY A 874 -56.39 26.14 -22.24
C GLY A 874 -56.23 24.79 -21.56
N VAL A 875 -57.29 24.29 -20.90
CA VAL A 875 -57.32 22.94 -20.33
C VAL A 875 -58.39 22.10 -21.03
N VAL A 876 -58.01 20.92 -21.53
CA VAL A 876 -58.93 19.92 -22.05
C VAL A 876 -58.90 18.69 -21.16
N LEU A 877 -60.08 18.16 -20.81
CA LEU A 877 -60.21 16.96 -19.98
C LEU A 877 -61.08 15.87 -20.60
N ARG A 878 -60.70 14.62 -20.33
CA ARG A 878 -61.40 13.41 -20.73
C ARG A 878 -61.29 12.33 -19.65
N GLN A 879 -62.40 11.68 -19.37
CA GLN A 879 -62.52 10.49 -18.53
C GLN A 879 -63.14 9.36 -19.36
N ARG A 880 -62.90 8.11 -18.99
CA ARG A 880 -63.49 6.91 -19.62
C ARG A 880 -64.43 6.22 -18.64
N SER A 881 -65.35 5.41 -19.15
CA SER A 881 -66.21 4.60 -18.30
C SER A 881 -65.35 3.60 -17.52
N GLY A 882 -65.47 3.60 -16.19
CA GLY A 882 -64.67 2.78 -15.27
C GLY A 882 -63.48 3.50 -14.60
N THR A 883 -62.96 4.60 -15.17
CA THR A 883 -61.77 5.27 -14.63
C THR A 883 -62.10 6.36 -13.61
N THR A 884 -61.17 6.61 -12.70
CA THR A 884 -61.29 7.63 -11.66
C THR A 884 -60.57 8.91 -12.08
N PHE A 885 -61.21 10.06 -11.87
CA PHE A 885 -60.63 11.39 -12.12
C PHE A 885 -60.78 12.24 -10.85
N VAL A 886 -59.70 12.56 -10.16
CA VAL A 886 -59.71 13.24 -8.86
C VAL A 886 -59.22 14.69 -8.99
N LEU A 887 -59.98 15.62 -8.41
CA LEU A 887 -59.69 17.05 -8.36
C LEU A 887 -59.69 17.53 -6.90
N PRO A 888 -58.52 17.80 -6.29
CA PRO A 888 -58.46 18.22 -4.89
C PRO A 888 -59.12 19.57 -4.63
N GLY A 889 -60.05 19.59 -3.68
CA GLY A 889 -60.84 20.77 -3.34
C GLY A 889 -62.07 21.02 -4.24
N LEU A 890 -62.42 20.11 -5.16
CA LEU A 890 -63.65 20.21 -5.94
C LEU A 890 -64.88 20.25 -5.03
N THR A 891 -65.75 21.23 -5.23
CA THR A 891 -67.06 21.36 -4.58
C THR A 891 -68.18 21.22 -5.62
N GLY A 892 -69.40 20.92 -5.18
CA GLY A 892 -70.52 20.63 -6.08
C GLY A 892 -70.41 19.27 -6.78
N SER A 893 -71.23 19.04 -7.82
CA SER A 893 -71.20 17.77 -8.56
C SER A 893 -70.09 17.73 -9.60
N GLY A 894 -69.27 16.68 -9.59
CA GLY A 894 -68.28 16.40 -10.62
C GLY A 894 -68.82 15.69 -11.87
N THR A 895 -70.11 15.34 -11.92
CA THR A 895 -70.81 14.95 -13.17
C THR A 895 -71.32 16.16 -13.96
N ASN A 896 -71.42 17.33 -13.31
CA ASN A 896 -71.74 18.58 -13.99
C ASN A 896 -70.47 19.14 -14.65
N ALA A 897 -70.39 19.03 -15.97
CA ALA A 897 -69.26 19.52 -16.77
C ALA A 897 -68.95 21.01 -16.52
N SER A 898 -69.98 21.87 -16.44
CA SER A 898 -69.80 23.31 -16.19
C SER A 898 -69.22 23.58 -14.81
N ASN A 899 -69.65 22.84 -13.77
CA ASN A 899 -69.08 22.96 -12.42
C ASN A 899 -67.58 22.61 -12.39
N VAL A 900 -67.19 21.52 -13.05
CA VAL A 900 -65.78 21.11 -13.17
C VAL A 900 -64.96 22.10 -13.99
N GLN A 901 -65.52 22.64 -15.08
CA GLN A 901 -64.89 23.67 -15.90
C GLN A 901 -64.63 24.97 -15.12
N SER A 902 -65.64 25.49 -14.41
CA SER A 902 -65.52 26.68 -13.57
C SER A 902 -64.51 26.49 -12.44
N PHE A 903 -64.50 25.33 -11.78
CA PHE A 903 -63.54 25.00 -10.72
C PHE A 903 -62.08 25.02 -11.21
N ILE A 904 -61.80 24.37 -12.35
CA ILE A 904 -60.44 24.35 -12.93
C ILE A 904 -60.05 25.76 -13.39
N SER A 905 -60.96 26.50 -14.03
CA SER A 905 -60.70 27.85 -14.55
C SER A 905 -60.38 28.86 -13.44
N SER A 906 -61.16 28.85 -12.34
CA SER A 906 -60.97 29.79 -11.23
C SER A 906 -59.64 29.60 -10.49
N ARG A 907 -59.11 28.37 -10.44
CA ARG A 907 -57.80 28.08 -9.84
C ARG A 907 -56.61 28.35 -10.79
N ASN A 908 -56.85 28.58 -12.08
CA ASN A 908 -55.80 28.68 -13.10
C ASN A 908 -55.98 29.93 -13.96
N ASN A 909 -56.04 31.08 -13.29
CA ASN A 909 -55.99 32.42 -13.89
C ASN A 909 -57.00 32.66 -15.03
N GLY A 910 -58.19 32.05 -14.95
CA GLY A 910 -59.24 32.20 -15.95
C GLY A 910 -59.00 31.42 -17.25
N ALA A 911 -58.10 30.43 -17.26
CA ALA A 911 -57.87 29.56 -18.41
C ALA A 911 -59.20 28.95 -18.91
N SER A 912 -59.37 28.86 -20.23
CA SER A 912 -60.55 28.23 -20.84
C SER A 912 -60.50 26.71 -20.64
N VAL A 913 -61.61 26.11 -20.21
CA VAL A 913 -61.67 24.68 -19.84
C VAL A 913 -62.76 23.96 -20.63
N ARG A 914 -62.45 22.76 -21.15
CA ARG A 914 -63.38 21.96 -21.97
C ARG A 914 -63.34 20.47 -21.66
N THR A 915 -64.53 19.90 -21.57
CA THR A 915 -64.77 18.45 -21.53
C THR A 915 -65.02 17.92 -22.95
N ARG A 916 -64.35 16.83 -23.35
CA ARG A 916 -64.59 16.21 -24.67
C ARG A 916 -65.95 15.51 -24.69
N SER A 917 -66.75 15.72 -25.74
CA SER A 917 -68.17 15.34 -25.82
C SER A 917 -68.47 13.83 -25.84
N SER A 918 -67.48 12.99 -26.14
CA SER A 918 -67.56 11.52 -26.16
C SER A 918 -66.94 10.89 -24.90
N ALA A 919 -67.30 11.43 -23.72
CA ALA A 919 -66.76 11.03 -22.43
C ALA A 919 -67.79 11.22 -21.30
N THR A 920 -67.97 10.19 -20.48
CA THR A 920 -68.73 10.28 -19.22
C THR A 920 -67.84 10.95 -18.17
N LEU A 921 -68.14 12.20 -17.82
CA LEU A 921 -67.42 12.88 -16.73
C LEU A 921 -68.06 12.51 -15.38
N ASN A 922 -67.22 12.12 -14.44
CA ASN A 922 -67.54 11.94 -13.02
C ASN A 922 -66.27 12.24 -12.20
N ALA A 923 -65.93 13.53 -12.11
CA ALA A 923 -64.81 13.98 -11.30
C ALA A 923 -65.12 13.85 -9.80
N GLN A 924 -64.12 13.52 -8.99
CA GLN A 924 -64.29 13.28 -7.55
C GLN A 924 -63.43 14.24 -6.74
N ALA A 925 -63.96 14.70 -5.61
CA ALA A 925 -63.16 15.37 -4.59
C ALA A 925 -62.23 14.35 -3.91
N GLY A 926 -61.01 14.77 -3.55
CA GLY A 926 -60.02 13.92 -2.91
C GLY A 926 -58.70 14.64 -2.70
N THR A 927 -57.60 13.90 -2.62
CA THR A 927 -56.24 14.43 -2.43
C THR A 927 -55.25 13.78 -3.39
N CYS A 928 -54.41 14.58 -4.03
CA CYS A 928 -53.25 14.08 -4.76
C CYS A 928 -52.03 14.04 -3.84
N VAL A 929 -51.18 13.04 -4.01
CA VAL A 929 -49.96 12.87 -3.21
C VAL A 929 -48.77 13.46 -3.96
N GLU A 930 -48.24 14.60 -3.48
CA GLU A 930 -46.99 15.15 -3.99
C GLU A 930 -45.79 14.24 -3.64
N PRO A 931 -44.71 14.27 -4.44
CA PRO A 931 -43.55 13.42 -4.21
C PRO A 931 -42.73 13.86 -2.99
N SER A 932 -42.17 12.88 -2.28
CA SER A 932 -41.29 13.03 -1.13
C SER A 932 -39.83 12.82 -1.57
N PHE A 933 -39.15 13.92 -1.89
CA PHE A 933 -37.72 13.97 -2.21
C PHE A 933 -36.87 14.20 -0.94
#